data_AF-A0A928WFH4-F1
#
_entry.id   AF-A0A928WFH4-F1
#
_cell.length_a   1.000
_cell.length_b   1.000
_cell.length_c   1.000
_cell.angle_alpha   90.00
_cell.angle_beta   90.00
_cell.angle_gamma   90.00
#
_symmetry.space_group_name_H-M   'P 1'
#
loop_
_entity.id
_entity.type
_entity.pdbx_description
1 polymer ?
#
loop_
_entity_poly.entity_id
_entity_poly.type
_entity_poly.pdbx_seq_one_letter_code
_entity_poly.pdbx_strand_id
1 'polypeptide(L)'
;MKRALDRVEAHFEENIRPMQLIVKSIGLLNIFSSDAAQLDTSFFKTYGEIALGLDRVENLIDQLEEKKVIRYRSYKKQFILFEGTDFDIEFELENATSKIEPVTNIVSELKKHFDFPFVPAKLITYKTGTPRFFEFFLSEKAHTKLPNQPIDGYINLVFHETLDKVLEKSKKEHFPILYGVYTKTEAIEDQLFKIKRTKFLIEKVRESDKVATRELRHLLKAQIDDLNESVLNSIYTGSSALKWLYNGNKLKIENSGDFNYQLSSICEKVYNKSPVFKNELINKDRVSPAIYRPRKELLKDLLNNADQELLGYSSETFPPEKMIYLSMLHSTGIHQDSDNGWVLGKPDENSGFENLWEVSEEFFKSTKSGKRKLTDLIEILEKPPYGLKAGLIEMWVPIYLIIKQNDFALFQEEAYVPELNFDIINLVLRNPKIFEIKAFHISDLKKKLFSKYRAIMDQDEEVEFSNKSFVETIRPYLLIYADLNEYGRKTRKISTAAQHLRSAIMSATDPEKAFFDDFVSALGFAGLKDLESDQAIKKLARQMDACIEEIKSSYNKLLDRIEACIVDALDFEGQNYKNYIPTIKNRYDSLEEYQLVPYQKKLLKQLTTPQPGRREWISSVAFAVLDKPLENMDDEEEPLLLKRIQTRLEELDNLRDLSKLELNVNEEEAYYIKVTPLNKNPLDFTVTVKKDKLQDETNRLKKLKKLLTNDKKLNIALLLKLIEEQESNE
;
A
#
# COMPACT_ATOMS: atom_id res chain seq x y z
N MET A 1 50.33 -54.29 -18.32
CA MET A 1 51.45 -55.27 -18.46
C MET A 1 51.42 -56.43 -17.45
N LYS A 2 51.48 -56.20 -16.13
CA LYS A 2 51.48 -57.29 -15.11
C LYS A 2 50.34 -58.30 -15.31
N ARG A 3 49.09 -57.82 -15.44
CA ARG A 3 47.91 -58.65 -15.73
C ARG A 3 48.01 -59.47 -17.01
N ALA A 4 48.66 -58.95 -18.05
CA ALA A 4 48.83 -59.68 -19.31
C ALA A 4 49.85 -60.81 -19.14
N LEU A 5 50.91 -60.60 -18.36
CA LEU A 5 51.90 -61.64 -18.03
C LEU A 5 51.28 -62.73 -17.14
N ASP A 6 50.51 -62.34 -16.12
CA ASP A 6 49.77 -63.28 -15.26
C ASP A 6 48.79 -64.14 -16.10
N ARG A 7 48.21 -63.57 -17.16
CA ARG A 7 47.34 -64.31 -18.09
C ARG A 7 48.10 -65.26 -19.00
N VAL A 8 49.33 -64.92 -19.43
CA VAL A 8 50.18 -65.86 -20.17
C VAL A 8 50.49 -67.07 -19.30
N GLU A 9 50.85 -66.87 -18.04
CA GLU A 9 51.14 -67.96 -17.09
C GLU A 9 49.90 -68.81 -16.77
N ALA A 10 48.70 -68.22 -16.83
CA ALA A 10 47.45 -68.93 -16.56
C ALA A 10 46.86 -69.70 -17.76
N HIS A 11 47.15 -69.31 -19.01
CA HIS A 11 46.48 -69.85 -20.20
C HIS A 11 47.36 -70.76 -21.07
N PHE A 12 48.66 -70.83 -20.80
CA PHE A 12 49.62 -71.59 -21.61
C PHE A 12 50.50 -72.47 -20.73
N GLU A 13 50.63 -73.75 -21.08
CA GLU A 13 51.48 -74.73 -20.37
C GLU A 13 52.87 -74.88 -21.01
N GLU A 14 53.01 -74.52 -22.29
CA GLU A 14 54.26 -74.55 -23.06
C GLU A 14 54.58 -73.16 -23.63
N ASN A 15 55.86 -72.90 -23.95
CA ASN A 15 56.33 -71.64 -24.56
C ASN A 15 56.04 -70.35 -23.76
N ILE A 16 55.81 -70.47 -22.44
CA ILE A 16 55.51 -69.34 -21.52
C ILE A 16 56.58 -68.25 -21.62
N ARG A 17 57.86 -68.60 -21.53
CA ARG A 17 58.97 -67.62 -21.55
C ARG A 17 59.07 -66.86 -22.89
N PRO A 18 59.04 -67.52 -24.06
CA PRO A 18 58.88 -66.84 -25.36
C PRO A 18 57.68 -65.88 -25.43
N MET A 19 56.50 -66.32 -25.00
CA MET A 19 55.29 -65.50 -25.02
C MET A 19 55.39 -64.28 -24.10
N GLN A 20 55.99 -64.43 -22.92
CA GLN A 20 56.24 -63.32 -22.00
C GLN A 20 57.19 -62.28 -22.60
N LEU A 21 58.20 -62.69 -23.37
CA LEU A 21 59.12 -61.77 -24.04
C LEU A 21 58.41 -60.97 -25.14
N ILE A 22 57.51 -61.61 -25.91
CA ILE A 22 56.68 -60.93 -26.90
C ILE A 22 55.73 -59.93 -26.23
N VAL A 23 55.03 -60.34 -25.17
CA VAL A 23 54.13 -59.46 -24.39
C VAL A 23 54.88 -58.28 -23.77
N LYS A 24 56.08 -58.51 -23.24
CA LYS A 24 56.95 -57.42 -22.73
C LYS A 24 57.37 -56.47 -23.86
N SER A 25 57.75 -57.00 -25.01
CA SER A 25 58.16 -56.20 -26.17
C SER A 25 57.01 -55.36 -26.71
N ILE A 26 55.82 -55.93 -26.85
CA ILE A 26 54.59 -55.20 -27.22
C ILE A 26 54.31 -54.09 -26.20
N GLY A 27 54.39 -54.39 -24.90
CA GLY A 27 54.10 -53.39 -23.87
C GLY A 27 55.15 -52.27 -23.80
N LEU A 28 56.44 -52.57 -23.96
CA LEU A 28 57.51 -51.57 -23.95
C LEU A 28 57.50 -50.73 -25.22
N LEU A 29 57.36 -51.34 -26.39
CA LEU A 29 57.35 -50.61 -27.65
C LEU A 29 56.12 -49.70 -27.75
N ASN A 30 54.95 -50.08 -27.23
CA ASN A 30 53.79 -49.17 -27.17
C ASN A 30 54.00 -47.94 -26.26
N ILE A 31 54.95 -48.00 -25.32
CA ILE A 31 55.26 -46.86 -24.43
C ILE A 31 56.29 -45.92 -25.09
N PHE A 32 57.24 -46.49 -25.82
CA PHE A 32 58.42 -45.76 -26.31
C PHE A 32 58.44 -45.50 -27.82
N SER A 33 57.51 -46.06 -28.59
CA SER A 33 57.41 -45.84 -30.04
C SER A 33 56.70 -44.53 -30.37
N SER A 34 57.03 -43.96 -31.54
CA SER A 34 56.29 -42.85 -32.13
C SER A 34 54.94 -43.31 -32.68
N ASP A 35 53.92 -42.44 -32.67
CA ASP A 35 52.55 -42.74 -33.16
C ASP A 35 52.47 -43.23 -34.63
N ALA A 36 53.52 -43.03 -35.45
CA ALA A 36 53.60 -43.50 -36.83
C ALA A 36 54.23 -44.91 -36.98
N ALA A 37 54.68 -45.54 -35.90
CA ALA A 37 55.36 -46.83 -35.95
C ALA A 37 54.37 -47.98 -36.28
N GLN A 38 54.72 -48.80 -37.27
CA GLN A 38 53.95 -50.00 -37.62
C GLN A 38 54.51 -51.19 -36.85
N LEU A 39 53.81 -51.57 -35.78
CA LEU A 39 54.17 -52.67 -34.88
C LEU A 39 53.24 -53.86 -35.15
N ASP A 40 53.24 -54.33 -36.39
CA ASP A 40 52.39 -55.40 -36.87
C ASP A 40 53.06 -56.78 -36.78
N THR A 41 52.40 -57.82 -37.30
CA THR A 41 52.90 -59.20 -37.23
C THR A 41 54.23 -59.34 -37.94
N SER A 42 54.43 -58.61 -39.05
CA SER A 42 55.68 -58.63 -39.80
C SER A 42 56.83 -58.02 -39.00
N PHE A 43 56.57 -56.90 -38.31
CA PHE A 43 57.53 -56.26 -37.42
C PHE A 43 57.92 -57.20 -36.27
N PHE A 44 56.95 -57.78 -35.56
CA PHE A 44 57.24 -58.62 -34.40
C PHE A 44 57.87 -59.95 -34.79
N LYS A 45 57.61 -60.48 -35.99
CA LYS A 45 58.34 -61.63 -36.53
C LYS A 45 59.84 -61.30 -36.65
N THR A 46 60.17 -60.24 -37.38
CA THR A 46 61.55 -59.82 -37.60
C THR A 46 62.24 -59.43 -36.29
N TYR A 47 61.55 -58.70 -35.41
CA TYR A 47 62.08 -58.30 -34.11
C TYR A 47 62.29 -59.50 -33.17
N GLY A 48 61.35 -60.44 -33.14
CA GLY A 48 61.44 -61.63 -32.29
C GLY A 48 62.55 -62.58 -32.72
N GLU A 49 62.75 -62.77 -34.03
CA GLU A 49 63.83 -63.58 -34.57
C GLU A 49 65.22 -62.95 -34.30
N ILE A 50 65.37 -61.65 -34.56
CA ILE A 50 66.67 -60.96 -34.50
C ILE A 50 67.05 -60.55 -33.07
N ALA A 51 66.14 -59.92 -32.32
CA ALA A 51 66.45 -59.29 -31.04
C ALA A 51 66.15 -60.20 -29.83
N LEU A 52 65.18 -61.11 -29.95
CA LEU A 52 64.76 -62.00 -28.86
C LEU A 52 65.25 -63.44 -29.04
N GLY A 53 65.77 -63.80 -30.22
CA GLY A 53 66.25 -65.15 -30.54
C GLY A 53 65.14 -66.20 -30.52
N LEU A 54 63.92 -65.83 -30.91
CA LEU A 54 62.73 -66.69 -30.88
C LEU A 54 62.41 -67.23 -32.27
N ASP A 55 62.12 -68.53 -32.36
CA ASP A 55 61.61 -69.17 -33.58
C ASP A 55 60.08 -69.23 -33.57
N ARG A 56 59.46 -69.22 -34.76
CA ARG A 56 57.99 -69.35 -34.95
C ARG A 56 57.16 -68.27 -34.24
N VAL A 57 57.66 -67.02 -34.25
CA VAL A 57 57.04 -65.87 -33.59
C VAL A 57 55.61 -65.59 -34.07
N GLU A 58 55.31 -65.80 -35.35
CA GLU A 58 53.95 -65.65 -35.91
C GLU A 58 52.94 -66.55 -35.18
N ASN A 59 53.26 -67.82 -34.96
CA ASN A 59 52.39 -68.77 -34.25
C ASN A 59 52.20 -68.37 -32.78
N LEU A 60 53.23 -67.81 -32.14
CA LEU A 60 53.12 -67.30 -30.76
C LEU A 60 52.22 -66.06 -30.68
N ILE A 61 52.27 -65.16 -31.68
CA ILE A 61 51.39 -64.00 -31.77
C ILE A 61 49.94 -64.44 -31.99
N ASP A 62 49.72 -65.38 -32.92
CA ASP A 62 48.38 -65.92 -33.21
C ASP A 62 47.77 -66.56 -31.96
N GLN A 63 48.55 -67.36 -31.21
CA GLN A 63 48.10 -67.97 -29.94
C GLN A 63 47.80 -66.92 -28.86
N LEU A 64 48.65 -65.90 -28.73
CA LEU A 64 48.44 -64.80 -27.78
C LEU A 64 47.20 -63.97 -28.14
N GLU A 65 46.90 -63.80 -29.42
CA GLU A 65 45.70 -63.11 -29.89
C GLU A 65 44.44 -63.98 -29.70
N GLU A 66 44.50 -65.29 -29.99
CA GLU A 66 43.41 -66.24 -29.81
C GLU A 66 42.96 -66.31 -28.34
N LYS A 67 43.91 -66.33 -27.39
CA LYS A 67 43.61 -66.29 -25.94
C LYS A 67 43.33 -64.88 -25.42
N LYS A 68 43.16 -63.89 -26.30
CA LYS A 68 42.89 -62.48 -26.00
C LYS A 68 43.88 -61.89 -24.98
N VAL A 69 45.16 -62.25 -25.07
CA VAL A 69 46.24 -61.64 -24.24
C VAL A 69 46.75 -60.36 -24.90
N ILE A 70 46.79 -60.36 -26.24
CA ILE A 70 47.10 -59.20 -27.08
C ILE A 70 45.95 -58.99 -28.10
N ARG A 71 45.86 -57.81 -28.70
CA ARG A 71 44.88 -57.47 -29.74
C ARG A 71 45.51 -56.58 -30.80
N TYR A 72 45.27 -56.89 -32.07
CA TYR A 72 45.65 -56.01 -33.18
C TYR A 72 44.66 -54.84 -33.36
N ARG A 73 45.18 -53.61 -33.48
CA ARG A 73 44.39 -52.42 -33.87
C ARG A 73 44.65 -52.10 -35.34
N SER A 74 43.66 -52.39 -36.19
CA SER A 74 43.76 -52.19 -37.65
C SER A 74 44.03 -50.74 -38.06
N TYR A 75 43.46 -49.76 -37.36
CA TYR A 75 43.60 -48.34 -37.69
C TYR A 75 44.96 -47.73 -37.30
N LYS A 76 45.65 -48.31 -36.29
CA LYS A 76 47.01 -47.90 -35.87
C LYS A 76 48.12 -48.87 -36.30
N LYS A 77 47.77 -49.99 -36.95
CA LYS A 77 48.70 -51.06 -37.36
C LYS A 77 49.66 -51.52 -36.25
N GLN A 78 49.12 -51.73 -35.05
CA GLN A 78 49.93 -52.14 -33.89
C GLN A 78 49.20 -53.14 -32.99
N PHE A 79 49.96 -54.04 -32.38
CA PHE A 79 49.47 -54.88 -31.29
C PHE A 79 49.49 -54.13 -29.95
N ILE A 80 48.44 -54.30 -29.15
CA ILE A 80 48.36 -53.79 -27.78
C ILE A 80 48.10 -54.91 -26.77
N LEU A 81 48.45 -54.67 -25.51
CA LEU A 81 48.09 -55.57 -24.42
C LEU A 81 46.58 -55.48 -24.14
N PHE A 82 45.91 -56.62 -24.12
CA PHE A 82 44.47 -56.68 -23.92
C PHE A 82 44.13 -56.69 -22.42
N GLU A 83 43.67 -55.55 -21.89
CA GLU A 83 43.38 -55.38 -20.46
C GLU A 83 41.94 -55.75 -20.05
N GLY A 84 41.12 -56.27 -20.98
CA GLY A 84 39.84 -56.90 -20.67
C GLY A 84 38.57 -56.13 -21.06
N THR A 85 38.65 -55.09 -21.89
CA THR A 85 37.46 -54.41 -22.42
C THR A 85 37.39 -54.55 -23.93
N ASP A 86 36.34 -55.21 -24.44
CA ASP A 86 36.03 -55.31 -25.88
C ASP A 86 35.52 -53.96 -26.46
N PHE A 87 35.34 -52.94 -25.62
CA PHE A 87 34.75 -51.63 -25.95
C PHE A 87 35.74 -50.65 -26.59
N ASP A 88 35.56 -50.35 -27.88
CA ASP A 88 36.34 -49.36 -28.63
C ASP A 88 35.68 -47.97 -28.54
N ILE A 89 36.23 -47.10 -27.69
CA ILE A 89 35.70 -45.76 -27.43
C ILE A 89 35.70 -44.89 -28.70
N GLU A 90 36.74 -44.97 -29.53
CA GLU A 90 36.86 -44.11 -30.72
C GLU A 90 35.81 -44.49 -31.77
N PHE A 91 35.68 -45.78 -32.05
CA PHE A 91 34.66 -46.30 -32.96
C PHE A 91 33.24 -46.02 -32.47
N GLU A 92 32.97 -46.20 -31.17
CA GLU A 92 31.65 -45.95 -30.61
C GLU A 92 31.29 -44.45 -30.54
N LEU A 93 32.28 -43.56 -30.35
CA LEU A 93 32.08 -42.11 -30.49
C LEU A 93 31.75 -41.73 -31.93
N GLU A 94 32.42 -42.32 -32.93
CA GLU A 94 32.10 -42.09 -34.34
C GLU A 94 30.66 -42.55 -34.66
N ASN A 95 30.27 -43.75 -34.22
CA ASN A 95 28.91 -44.26 -34.34
C ASN A 95 27.86 -43.41 -33.60
N ALA A 96 28.24 -42.75 -32.50
CA ALA A 96 27.35 -41.84 -31.77
C ALA A 96 27.11 -40.53 -32.54
N THR A 97 28.02 -40.15 -33.44
CA THR A 97 27.91 -38.90 -34.22
C THR A 97 26.66 -38.87 -35.10
N SER A 98 26.28 -40.00 -35.69
CA SER A 98 25.06 -40.11 -36.53
C SER A 98 23.76 -40.20 -35.74
N LYS A 99 23.82 -40.34 -34.41
CA LYS A 99 22.67 -40.56 -33.52
C LYS A 99 22.32 -39.33 -32.68
N ILE A 100 23.12 -38.26 -32.77
CA ILE A 100 22.99 -37.07 -31.94
C ILE A 100 22.68 -35.89 -32.84
N GLU A 101 21.67 -35.12 -32.44
CA GLU A 101 21.33 -33.89 -33.14
C GLU A 101 22.44 -32.84 -33.01
N PRO A 102 22.75 -32.09 -34.07
CA PRO A 102 23.72 -31.00 -34.01
C PRO A 102 23.30 -29.91 -33.01
N VAL A 103 24.26 -29.13 -32.53
CA VAL A 103 23.99 -28.02 -31.60
C VAL A 103 23.32 -26.89 -32.38
N THR A 104 21.98 -26.81 -32.31
CA THR A 104 21.20 -25.77 -33.01
C THR A 104 21.13 -24.46 -32.26
N ASN A 105 21.30 -24.47 -30.94
CA ASN A 105 21.32 -23.28 -30.09
C ASN A 105 22.43 -23.41 -29.05
N ILE A 106 23.51 -22.65 -29.23
CA ILE A 106 24.69 -22.67 -28.36
C ILE A 106 24.31 -22.30 -26.93
N VAL A 107 23.49 -21.26 -26.78
CA VAL A 107 23.14 -20.65 -25.48
C VAL A 107 22.37 -21.62 -24.60
N SER A 108 21.39 -22.33 -25.17
CA SER A 108 20.59 -23.30 -24.43
C SER A 108 21.44 -24.45 -23.91
N GLU A 109 22.47 -24.84 -24.67
CA GLU A 109 23.39 -25.89 -24.25
C GLU A 109 24.38 -25.39 -23.21
N LEU A 110 24.98 -24.20 -23.38
CA LEU A 110 25.89 -23.60 -22.40
C LEU A 110 25.23 -23.45 -21.02
N LYS A 111 23.95 -23.08 -20.97
CA LYS A 111 23.20 -22.96 -19.70
C LYS A 111 23.04 -24.29 -18.93
N LYS A 112 23.17 -25.44 -19.60
CA LYS A 112 23.18 -26.76 -18.92
C LYS A 112 24.52 -27.08 -18.28
N HIS A 113 25.57 -26.35 -18.65
CA HIS A 113 26.95 -26.60 -18.26
C HIS A 113 27.49 -25.56 -17.28
N PHE A 114 26.95 -24.34 -17.30
CA PHE A 114 27.43 -23.23 -16.49
C PHE A 114 26.32 -22.67 -15.59
N ASP A 115 26.65 -22.57 -14.31
CA ASP A 115 25.93 -21.75 -13.34
C ASP A 115 26.79 -20.53 -13.02
N PHE A 116 26.32 -19.35 -13.43
CA PHE A 116 27.08 -18.12 -13.30
C PHE A 116 26.66 -17.38 -12.03
N PRO A 117 27.58 -17.14 -11.07
CA PRO A 117 27.25 -16.36 -9.90
C PRO A 117 27.10 -14.88 -10.24
N PHE A 118 26.37 -14.15 -9.40
CA PHE A 118 26.36 -12.68 -9.43
C PHE A 118 27.76 -12.13 -9.16
N VAL A 119 28.15 -11.11 -9.92
CA VAL A 119 29.46 -10.45 -9.80
C VAL A 119 29.30 -9.09 -9.13
N PRO A 120 29.92 -8.85 -7.96
CA PRO A 120 29.89 -7.54 -7.33
C PRO A 120 30.83 -6.55 -8.03
N ALA A 121 30.39 -5.33 -8.30
CA ALA A 121 31.25 -4.22 -8.72
C ALA A 121 31.91 -3.60 -7.48
N LYS A 122 33.13 -4.05 -7.17
CA LYS A 122 33.76 -3.86 -5.85
C LYS A 122 34.20 -2.41 -5.60
N LEU A 123 34.81 -1.77 -6.60
CA LEU A 123 35.37 -0.42 -6.44
C LEU A 123 34.27 0.61 -6.17
N ILE A 124 33.18 0.58 -6.95
CA ILE A 124 32.07 1.52 -6.74
C ILE A 124 31.37 1.27 -5.40
N THR A 125 31.17 0.01 -5.03
CA THR A 125 30.59 -0.37 -3.73
C THR A 125 31.44 0.17 -2.58
N TYR A 126 32.77 0.06 -2.66
CA TYR A 126 33.68 0.61 -1.65
C TYR A 126 33.63 2.15 -1.59
N LYS A 127 33.53 2.83 -2.73
CA LYS A 127 33.47 4.29 -2.81
C LYS A 127 32.16 4.84 -2.22
N THR A 128 31.01 4.33 -2.67
CA THR A 128 29.69 4.90 -2.34
C THR A 128 29.00 4.20 -1.17
N GLY A 129 29.40 2.98 -0.85
CA GLY A 129 28.74 2.14 0.16
C GLY A 129 27.53 1.34 -0.36
N THR A 130 27.09 1.58 -1.60
CA THR A 130 25.95 0.88 -2.21
C THR A 130 26.42 -0.40 -2.91
N PRO A 131 26.01 -1.61 -2.47
CA PRO A 131 26.35 -2.85 -3.15
C PRO A 131 25.79 -2.86 -4.58
N ARG A 132 26.66 -3.04 -5.57
CA ARG A 132 26.26 -3.13 -6.98
C ARG A 132 26.55 -4.51 -7.54
N PHE A 133 25.55 -5.18 -8.11
CA PHE A 133 25.67 -6.55 -8.62
C PHE A 133 25.35 -6.64 -10.10
N PHE A 134 26.15 -7.47 -10.80
CA PHE A 134 25.93 -7.83 -12.19
C PHE A 134 25.56 -9.30 -12.32
N GLU A 135 24.59 -9.59 -13.19
CA GLU A 135 24.21 -10.96 -13.56
C GLU A 135 24.75 -11.30 -14.94
N PHE A 136 25.25 -12.53 -15.11
CA PHE A 136 25.61 -13.03 -16.44
C PHE A 136 24.36 -13.40 -17.24
N PHE A 137 24.28 -12.89 -18.46
CA PHE A 137 23.19 -13.17 -19.37
C PHE A 137 23.74 -13.73 -20.68
N LEU A 138 23.56 -15.03 -20.94
CA LEU A 138 23.93 -15.62 -22.23
C LEU A 138 22.80 -15.44 -23.24
N SER A 139 23.12 -14.94 -24.44
CA SER A 139 22.15 -14.76 -25.51
C SER A 139 22.76 -14.89 -26.91
N GLU A 140 21.93 -15.21 -27.89
CA GLU A 140 22.38 -15.26 -29.29
C GLU A 140 22.57 -13.85 -29.86
N LYS A 141 21.69 -12.93 -29.45
CA LYS A 141 21.71 -11.51 -29.85
C LYS A 141 21.85 -10.63 -28.62
N ALA A 142 22.41 -9.44 -28.79
CA ALA A 142 22.60 -8.46 -27.73
C ALA A 142 21.28 -8.17 -27.00
N HIS A 143 21.33 -8.25 -25.67
CA HIS A 143 20.23 -7.91 -24.78
C HIS A 143 20.01 -6.39 -24.74
N THR A 144 18.76 -5.95 -24.66
CA THR A 144 18.39 -4.52 -24.76
C THR A 144 17.32 -4.11 -23.73
N LYS A 145 17.30 -4.75 -22.55
CA LYS A 145 16.41 -4.33 -21.46
C LYS A 145 17.24 -3.87 -20.26
N LEU A 146 16.71 -2.87 -19.56
CA LEU A 146 17.27 -2.43 -18.29
C LEU A 146 17.20 -3.57 -17.26
N PRO A 147 18.24 -3.76 -16.44
CA PRO A 147 18.15 -4.64 -15.28
C PRO A 147 17.08 -4.18 -14.29
N ASN A 148 16.50 -5.14 -13.58
CA ASN A 148 15.62 -4.86 -12.45
C ASN A 148 16.38 -5.15 -11.15
N GLN A 149 16.14 -4.33 -10.13
CA GLN A 149 16.67 -4.57 -8.78
C GLN A 149 16.29 -5.99 -8.31
N PRO A 150 17.20 -6.72 -7.63
CA PRO A 150 18.46 -6.26 -7.03
C PRO A 150 19.67 -6.18 -7.98
N ILE A 151 19.48 -6.46 -9.27
CA ILE A 151 20.55 -6.46 -10.28
C ILE A 151 20.75 -5.06 -10.84
N ASP A 152 21.97 -4.56 -10.79
CA ASP A 152 22.35 -3.22 -11.24
C ASP A 152 22.93 -3.20 -12.67
N GLY A 153 23.24 -4.38 -13.21
CA GLY A 153 23.84 -4.49 -14.53
C GLY A 153 23.84 -5.92 -15.07
N TYR A 154 23.99 -6.05 -16.39
CA TYR A 154 24.17 -7.36 -17.02
C TYR A 154 25.55 -7.50 -17.63
N ILE A 155 26.14 -8.69 -17.52
CA ILE A 155 27.28 -9.12 -18.32
C ILE A 155 26.71 -9.99 -19.43
N ASN A 156 26.44 -9.40 -20.59
CA ASN A 156 25.79 -10.09 -21.69
C ASN A 156 26.83 -10.77 -22.61
N LEU A 157 26.89 -12.10 -22.56
CA LEU A 157 27.72 -12.91 -23.45
C LEU A 157 26.93 -13.25 -24.72
N VAL A 158 27.40 -12.77 -25.88
CA VAL A 158 26.71 -12.83 -27.17
C VAL A 158 27.42 -13.78 -28.13
N PHE A 159 26.69 -14.76 -28.68
CA PHE A 159 27.27 -15.88 -29.45
C PHE A 159 26.83 -15.97 -30.92
N HIS A 160 25.86 -15.16 -31.40
CA HIS A 160 25.37 -15.26 -32.78
C HIS A 160 25.03 -13.88 -33.37
N GLU A 161 25.85 -12.88 -33.06
CA GLU A 161 25.70 -11.52 -33.59
C GLU A 161 27.07 -10.89 -33.86
N THR A 162 27.17 -10.13 -34.96
CA THR A 162 28.42 -9.49 -35.35
C THR A 162 28.77 -8.33 -34.43
N LEU A 163 30.06 -8.08 -34.25
CA LEU A 163 30.58 -7.02 -33.38
C LEU A 163 29.95 -5.65 -33.69
N ASP A 164 29.81 -5.30 -34.97
CA ASP A 164 29.27 -3.99 -35.39
C ASP A 164 27.79 -3.82 -35.03
N LYS A 165 26.97 -4.88 -35.15
CA LYS A 165 25.55 -4.85 -34.75
C LYS A 165 25.40 -4.66 -33.25
N VAL A 166 26.23 -5.35 -32.46
CA VAL A 166 26.23 -5.20 -30.99
C VAL A 166 26.72 -3.79 -30.61
N LEU A 167 27.74 -3.27 -31.30
CA LEU A 167 28.25 -1.90 -31.09
C LEU A 167 27.18 -0.84 -31.31
N GLU A 168 26.42 -0.95 -32.43
CA GLU A 168 25.32 -0.04 -32.72
C GLU A 168 24.21 -0.10 -31.67
N LYS A 169 23.82 -1.30 -31.23
CA LYS A 169 22.81 -1.47 -30.18
C LYS A 169 23.29 -0.89 -28.85
N SER A 170 24.54 -1.19 -28.48
CA SER A 170 25.16 -0.67 -27.26
C SER A 170 25.27 0.86 -27.25
N LYS A 171 25.37 1.50 -28.43
CA LYS A 171 25.38 2.96 -28.56
C LYS A 171 23.99 3.59 -28.44
N LYS A 172 22.94 2.88 -28.89
CA LYS A 172 21.55 3.35 -28.81
C LYS A 172 21.01 3.21 -27.38
N GLU A 173 21.22 2.04 -26.80
CA GLU A 173 20.72 1.66 -25.48
C GLU A 173 21.78 1.96 -24.40
N HIS A 174 21.60 3.04 -23.64
CA HIS A 174 22.55 3.49 -22.61
C HIS A 174 22.40 2.72 -21.28
N PHE A 175 22.08 1.42 -21.35
CA PHE A 175 21.87 0.58 -20.18
C PHE A 175 23.20 0.12 -19.54
N PRO A 176 23.20 -0.26 -18.25
CA PRO A 176 24.37 -0.82 -17.57
C PRO A 176 24.63 -2.28 -18.03
N ILE A 177 24.87 -2.49 -19.32
CA ILE A 177 25.13 -3.81 -19.91
C ILE A 177 26.53 -3.83 -20.50
N LEU A 178 27.38 -4.69 -19.96
CA LEU A 178 28.68 -5.01 -20.53
C LEU A 178 28.52 -6.16 -21.53
N TYR A 179 28.77 -5.92 -22.82
CA TYR A 179 28.64 -6.94 -23.85
C TYR A 179 29.97 -7.63 -24.12
N GLY A 180 30.01 -8.96 -24.00
CA GLY A 180 31.11 -9.81 -24.44
C GLY A 180 30.71 -10.57 -25.70
N VAL A 181 31.24 -10.17 -26.85
CA VAL A 181 30.92 -10.77 -28.16
C VAL A 181 31.95 -11.84 -28.50
N TYR A 182 31.51 -13.09 -28.64
CA TYR A 182 32.35 -14.19 -29.10
C TYR A 182 32.47 -14.16 -30.63
N THR A 183 33.69 -14.10 -31.13
CA THR A 183 33.97 -14.04 -32.57
C THR A 183 34.31 -15.40 -33.19
N LYS A 184 34.54 -16.43 -32.36
CA LYS A 184 34.90 -17.79 -32.79
C LYS A 184 33.97 -18.82 -32.15
N THR A 185 32.73 -18.85 -32.59
CA THR A 185 31.66 -19.64 -31.97
C THR A 185 31.61 -21.08 -32.47
N GLU A 186 32.11 -21.34 -33.67
CA GLU A 186 32.24 -22.68 -34.27
C GLU A 186 33.05 -23.63 -33.37
N ALA A 187 34.18 -23.17 -32.81
CA ALA A 187 34.98 -23.97 -31.89
C ALA A 187 34.24 -24.34 -30.59
N ILE A 188 33.34 -23.47 -30.13
CA ILE A 188 32.50 -23.70 -28.94
C ILE A 188 31.38 -24.70 -29.29
N GLU A 189 30.76 -24.57 -30.48
CA GLU A 189 29.77 -25.51 -31.00
C GLU A 189 30.34 -26.92 -31.12
N ASP A 190 31.51 -27.06 -31.73
CA ASP A 190 32.22 -28.34 -31.88
C ASP A 190 32.50 -28.99 -30.52
N GLN A 191 32.92 -28.19 -29.54
CA GLN A 191 33.21 -28.69 -28.20
C GLN A 191 31.95 -29.14 -27.47
N LEU A 192 30.86 -28.37 -27.56
CA LEU A 192 29.56 -28.76 -27.03
C LEU A 192 29.03 -30.04 -27.68
N PHE A 193 29.23 -30.20 -28.98
CA PHE A 193 28.86 -31.41 -29.71
C PHE A 193 29.67 -32.63 -29.22
N LYS A 194 30.99 -32.49 -29.05
CA LYS A 194 31.84 -33.54 -28.46
C LYS A 194 31.37 -33.94 -27.06
N ILE A 195 31.00 -32.96 -26.23
CA ILE A 195 30.48 -33.21 -24.87
C ILE A 195 29.15 -33.97 -24.90
N LYS A 196 28.20 -33.57 -25.77
CA LYS A 196 26.93 -34.30 -25.97
C LYS A 196 27.20 -35.76 -26.34
N ARG A 197 28.13 -35.96 -27.26
CA ARG A 197 28.54 -37.28 -27.75
C ARG A 197 29.10 -38.18 -26.66
N THR A 198 30.03 -37.65 -25.88
CA THR A 198 30.61 -38.39 -24.76
C THR A 198 29.55 -38.70 -23.69
N LYS A 199 28.66 -37.76 -23.37
CA LYS A 199 27.55 -37.99 -22.41
C LYS A 199 26.59 -39.09 -22.86
N PHE A 200 26.13 -39.03 -24.11
CA PHE A 200 25.27 -40.07 -24.69
C PHE A 200 25.91 -41.46 -24.60
N LEU A 201 27.21 -41.54 -24.90
CA LEU A 201 27.92 -42.80 -24.84
C LEU A 201 28.09 -43.32 -23.40
N ILE A 202 28.35 -42.42 -22.44
CA ILE A 202 28.39 -42.78 -21.01
C ILE A 202 27.06 -43.39 -20.57
N GLU A 203 25.92 -42.83 -20.98
CA GLU A 203 24.60 -43.37 -20.63
C GLU A 203 24.35 -44.74 -21.24
N LYS A 204 24.74 -44.95 -22.50
CA LYS A 204 24.60 -46.24 -23.21
C LYS A 204 25.47 -47.37 -22.61
N VAL A 205 26.64 -47.05 -22.08
CA VAL A 205 27.67 -48.02 -21.63
C VAL A 205 27.67 -48.24 -20.12
N ARG A 206 26.94 -47.39 -19.37
CA ARG A 206 26.97 -47.28 -17.91
C ARG A 206 26.84 -48.61 -17.17
N GLU A 207 26.07 -49.55 -17.72
CA GLU A 207 25.75 -50.84 -17.11
C GLU A 207 26.58 -52.01 -17.66
N SER A 208 27.20 -51.85 -18.84
CA SER A 208 27.90 -52.93 -19.55
C SER A 208 29.41 -52.96 -19.28
N ASP A 209 30.06 -51.81 -19.07
CA ASP A 209 31.51 -51.76 -18.90
C ASP A 209 31.96 -50.60 -17.97
N LYS A 210 32.38 -50.98 -16.75
CA LYS A 210 32.84 -50.03 -15.72
C LYS A 210 34.17 -49.36 -16.07
N VAL A 211 35.05 -50.03 -16.81
CA VAL A 211 36.37 -49.48 -17.18
C VAL A 211 36.20 -48.49 -18.31
N ALA A 212 35.43 -48.83 -19.36
CA ALA A 212 35.08 -47.90 -20.44
C ALA A 212 34.34 -46.66 -19.92
N THR A 213 33.41 -46.83 -18.98
CA THR A 213 32.70 -45.71 -18.34
C THR A 213 33.66 -44.76 -17.61
N ARG A 214 34.72 -45.28 -16.97
CA ARG A 214 35.72 -44.45 -16.28
C ARG A 214 36.53 -43.62 -17.28
N GLU A 215 37.03 -44.24 -18.36
CA GLU A 215 37.77 -43.54 -19.42
C GLU A 215 36.92 -42.46 -20.09
N LEU A 216 35.66 -42.76 -20.41
CA LEU A 216 34.71 -41.79 -20.97
C LEU A 216 34.45 -40.60 -20.02
N ARG A 217 34.41 -40.83 -18.70
CA ARG A 217 34.29 -39.73 -17.71
C ARG A 217 35.55 -38.87 -17.66
N HIS A 218 36.74 -39.45 -17.79
CA HIS A 218 37.98 -38.68 -17.89
C HIS A 218 37.99 -37.82 -19.17
N LEU A 219 37.59 -38.39 -20.30
CA LEU A 219 37.45 -37.65 -21.56
C LEU A 219 36.41 -36.53 -21.45
N LEU A 220 35.24 -36.81 -20.87
CA LEU A 220 34.20 -35.81 -20.63
C LEU A 220 34.72 -34.66 -19.76
N LYS A 221 35.50 -34.97 -18.72
CA LYS A 221 36.09 -33.95 -17.86
C LYS A 221 37.05 -33.05 -18.64
N ALA A 222 37.97 -33.63 -19.41
CA ALA A 222 38.88 -32.86 -20.26
C ALA A 222 38.12 -31.95 -21.24
N GLN A 223 37.06 -32.48 -21.87
CA GLN A 223 36.23 -31.70 -22.79
C GLN A 223 35.51 -30.53 -22.11
N ILE A 224 35.04 -30.72 -20.87
CA ILE A 224 34.43 -29.66 -20.06
C ILE A 224 35.48 -28.62 -19.64
N ASP A 225 36.70 -29.04 -19.30
CA ASP A 225 37.80 -28.14 -18.94
C ASP A 225 38.20 -27.26 -20.15
N ASP A 226 38.26 -27.81 -21.37
CA ASP A 226 38.49 -27.03 -22.60
C ASP A 226 37.35 -26.03 -22.88
N LEU A 227 36.10 -26.43 -22.60
CA LEU A 227 34.93 -25.55 -22.76
C LEU A 227 34.98 -24.39 -21.73
N ASN A 228 35.35 -24.69 -20.48
CA ASN A 228 35.60 -23.69 -19.45
C ASN A 228 36.70 -22.71 -19.88
N GLU A 229 37.77 -23.21 -20.49
CA GLU A 229 38.84 -22.34 -20.98
C GLU A 229 38.36 -21.41 -22.09
N SER A 230 37.61 -21.96 -23.05
CA SER A 230 37.09 -21.22 -24.20
C SER A 230 36.04 -20.16 -23.83
N VAL A 231 35.22 -20.42 -22.80
CA VAL A 231 34.08 -19.56 -22.42
C VAL A 231 34.32 -18.78 -21.12
N LEU A 232 34.77 -19.42 -20.04
CA LEU A 232 34.93 -18.73 -18.75
C LEU A 232 36.29 -18.04 -18.62
N ASN A 233 37.37 -18.73 -18.94
CA ASN A 233 38.71 -18.14 -18.80
C ASN A 233 38.97 -17.07 -19.86
N SER A 234 38.33 -17.16 -21.02
CA SER A 234 38.40 -16.14 -22.07
C SER A 234 37.89 -14.76 -21.63
N ILE A 235 37.01 -14.70 -20.61
CA ILE A 235 36.51 -13.47 -19.98
C ILE A 235 37.66 -12.64 -19.39
N TYR A 236 38.69 -13.30 -18.84
CA TYR A 236 39.74 -12.67 -18.02
C TYR A 236 41.14 -12.74 -18.62
N THR A 237 41.30 -13.19 -19.86
CA THR A 237 42.64 -13.50 -20.44
C THR A 237 43.01 -12.61 -21.63
N GLY A 238 42.19 -11.60 -21.95
CA GLY A 238 42.43 -10.76 -23.13
C GLY A 238 42.36 -11.54 -24.45
N SER A 239 41.63 -12.66 -24.48
CA SER A 239 41.53 -13.55 -25.63
C SER A 239 41.06 -12.81 -26.88
N SER A 240 41.67 -13.13 -28.04
CA SER A 240 41.22 -12.60 -29.32
C SER A 240 39.80 -13.02 -29.69
N ALA A 241 39.32 -14.13 -29.13
CA ALA A 241 38.01 -14.71 -29.40
C ALA A 241 36.84 -13.98 -28.71
N LEU A 242 37.12 -13.12 -27.73
CA LEU A 242 36.10 -12.36 -26.98
C LEU A 242 36.40 -10.86 -27.06
N LYS A 243 35.40 -10.08 -27.48
CA LYS A 243 35.52 -8.63 -27.59
C LYS A 243 34.49 -7.95 -26.69
N TRP A 244 34.98 -7.07 -25.82
CA TRP A 244 34.16 -6.34 -24.87
C TRP A 244 33.69 -5.00 -25.43
N LEU A 245 32.41 -4.70 -25.26
CA LEU A 245 31.77 -3.46 -25.72
C LEU A 245 30.93 -2.85 -24.59
N TYR A 246 30.95 -1.53 -24.49
CA TYR A 246 30.04 -0.76 -23.64
C TYR A 246 29.81 0.64 -24.21
N ASN A 247 28.56 1.10 -24.18
CA ASN A 247 28.10 2.39 -24.67
C ASN A 247 28.71 2.79 -26.04
N GLY A 248 28.71 1.86 -26.99
CA GLY A 248 29.25 2.09 -28.35
C GLY A 248 30.78 2.13 -28.46
N ASN A 249 31.52 1.78 -27.41
CA ASN A 249 32.99 1.76 -27.40
C ASN A 249 33.53 0.33 -27.20
N LYS A 250 34.68 0.04 -27.82
CA LYS A 250 35.44 -1.21 -27.60
C LYS A 250 36.27 -1.06 -26.32
N LEU A 251 36.16 -2.04 -25.42
CA LEU A 251 36.90 -2.10 -24.16
C LEU A 251 38.00 -3.15 -24.25
N LYS A 252 39.10 -2.90 -23.52
CA LYS A 252 40.20 -3.86 -23.33
C LYS A 252 40.11 -4.39 -21.90
N ILE A 253 39.97 -5.71 -21.76
CA ILE A 253 39.92 -6.41 -20.47
C ILE A 253 40.93 -7.55 -20.55
N GLU A 254 42.04 -7.43 -19.83
CA GLU A 254 43.15 -8.39 -19.89
C GLU A 254 43.22 -9.31 -18.67
N ASN A 255 42.57 -8.91 -17.58
CA ASN A 255 42.57 -9.63 -16.30
C ASN A 255 41.27 -9.41 -15.52
N SER A 256 41.11 -10.11 -14.40
CA SER A 256 39.93 -10.01 -13.52
C SER A 256 39.79 -8.65 -12.82
N GLY A 257 40.90 -7.94 -12.59
CA GLY A 257 40.92 -6.59 -12.05
C GLY A 257 40.33 -5.58 -13.03
N ASP A 258 40.80 -5.59 -14.28
CA ASP A 258 40.25 -4.76 -15.37
C ASP A 258 38.76 -5.01 -15.53
N PHE A 259 38.35 -6.28 -15.51
CA PHE A 259 36.95 -6.66 -15.64
C PHE A 259 36.09 -6.00 -14.56
N ASN A 260 36.49 -6.13 -13.28
CA ASN A 260 35.75 -5.54 -12.17
C ASN A 260 35.78 -4.00 -12.19
N TYR A 261 36.89 -3.41 -12.64
CA TYR A 261 37.00 -1.98 -12.85
C TYR A 261 35.99 -1.48 -13.89
N GLN A 262 35.83 -2.19 -15.02
CA GLN A 262 34.83 -1.83 -16.03
C GLN A 262 33.41 -1.90 -15.46
N LEU A 263 33.05 -2.95 -14.70
CA LEU A 263 31.73 -3.03 -14.03
C LEU A 263 31.49 -1.82 -13.11
N SER A 264 32.51 -1.45 -12.33
CA SER A 264 32.42 -0.29 -11.43
C SER A 264 32.31 1.02 -12.20
N SER A 265 33.05 1.18 -13.30
CA SER A 265 32.99 2.37 -14.16
C SER A 265 31.63 2.52 -14.85
N ILE A 266 31.00 1.41 -15.26
CA ILE A 266 29.64 1.40 -15.80
C ILE A 266 28.65 1.92 -14.74
N CYS A 267 28.73 1.40 -13.51
CA CYS A 267 27.87 1.87 -12.43
C CYS A 267 28.12 3.34 -12.06
N GLU A 268 29.37 3.81 -12.07
CA GLU A 268 29.71 5.22 -11.78
C GLU A 268 29.08 6.18 -12.80
N LYS A 269 28.95 5.76 -14.06
CA LYS A 269 28.28 6.53 -15.12
C LYS A 269 26.76 6.47 -15.04
N VAL A 270 26.21 5.27 -14.83
CA VAL A 270 24.76 5.04 -14.86
C VAL A 270 24.08 5.51 -13.57
N TYR A 271 24.74 5.31 -12.42
CA TYR A 271 24.22 5.64 -11.10
C TYR A 271 24.96 6.84 -10.46
N ASN A 272 25.29 7.83 -11.29
CA ASN A 272 26.10 8.99 -10.89
C ASN A 272 25.43 9.92 -9.87
N LYS A 273 24.11 9.80 -9.65
CA LYS A 273 23.36 10.53 -8.62
C LYS A 273 23.06 9.70 -7.37
N SER A 274 23.58 8.47 -7.29
CA SER A 274 23.45 7.66 -6.09
C SER A 274 24.16 8.32 -4.90
N PRO A 275 23.56 8.34 -3.70
CA PRO A 275 24.18 8.96 -2.55
C PRO A 275 25.42 8.18 -2.09
N VAL A 276 26.35 8.90 -1.47
CA VAL A 276 27.48 8.28 -0.77
C VAL A 276 27.04 7.97 0.66
N PHE A 277 26.66 6.72 0.91
CA PHE A 277 26.15 6.27 2.20
C PHE A 277 26.77 4.93 2.60
N LYS A 278 27.80 5.01 3.45
CA LYS A 278 28.61 3.88 3.91
C LYS A 278 28.03 3.20 5.16
N ASN A 279 26.79 2.74 5.06
CA ASN A 279 26.13 1.96 6.11
C ASN A 279 25.56 0.66 5.52
N GLU A 280 26.33 -0.42 5.61
CA GLU A 280 25.99 -1.74 5.05
C GLU A 280 24.79 -2.41 5.73
N LEU A 281 24.35 -1.92 6.89
CA LEU A 281 23.19 -2.45 7.59
C LEU A 281 21.89 -2.01 6.93
N ILE A 282 21.89 -0.83 6.29
CA ILE A 282 20.73 -0.20 5.66
C ILE A 282 20.85 -0.16 4.14
N ASN A 283 22.03 0.14 3.60
CA ASN A 283 22.26 0.31 2.17
C ASN A 283 22.36 -1.04 1.44
N LYS A 284 21.25 -1.78 1.37
CA LYS A 284 21.12 -3.08 0.69
C LYS A 284 19.67 -3.39 0.38
N ASP A 285 19.43 -4.31 -0.55
CA ASP A 285 18.07 -4.67 -0.96
C ASP A 285 17.26 -5.30 0.18
N ARG A 286 17.84 -6.25 0.91
CA ARG A 286 17.19 -6.91 2.04
C ARG A 286 17.92 -6.60 3.33
N VAL A 287 17.29 -5.78 4.17
CA VAL A 287 17.78 -5.45 5.51
C VAL A 287 17.73 -6.69 6.41
N SER A 288 18.75 -6.85 7.26
CA SER A 288 18.85 -8.00 8.18
C SER A 288 17.73 -7.96 9.24
N PRO A 289 17.19 -9.11 9.69
CA PRO A 289 16.16 -9.19 10.74
C PRO A 289 16.47 -8.35 11.99
N ALA A 290 17.75 -8.27 12.38
CA ALA A 290 18.21 -7.49 13.54
C ALA A 290 18.01 -5.97 13.43
N ILE A 291 17.87 -5.43 12.21
CA ILE A 291 17.81 -3.98 11.95
C ILE A 291 16.37 -3.47 11.81
N TYR A 292 15.38 -4.36 11.64
CA TYR A 292 13.97 -3.95 11.53
C TYR A 292 13.46 -3.22 12.77
N ARG A 293 13.85 -3.67 13.97
CA ARG A 293 13.45 -3.01 15.22
C ARG A 293 14.15 -1.64 15.36
N PRO A 294 15.49 -1.54 15.28
CA PRO A 294 16.19 -0.25 15.29
C PRO A 294 15.64 0.79 14.30
N ARG A 295 15.34 0.37 13.06
CA ARG A 295 14.71 1.26 12.08
C ARG A 295 13.39 1.83 12.57
N LYS A 296 12.52 0.97 13.12
CA LYS A 296 11.21 1.39 13.62
C LYS A 296 11.33 2.33 14.79
N GLU A 297 12.24 2.06 15.73
CA GLU A 297 12.48 2.95 16.86
C GLU A 297 13.00 4.31 16.38
N LEU A 298 13.97 4.35 15.46
CA LEU A 298 14.42 5.62 14.87
C LEU A 298 13.28 6.43 14.23
N LEU A 299 12.37 5.79 13.48
CA LEU A 299 11.22 6.49 12.91
C LEU A 299 10.25 7.03 13.96
N LYS A 300 10.11 6.37 15.11
CA LYS A 300 9.33 6.91 16.24
C LYS A 300 10.05 8.09 16.90
N ASP A 301 11.35 7.96 17.11
CA ASP A 301 12.16 9.01 17.73
C ASP A 301 12.16 10.29 16.87
N LEU A 302 12.15 10.14 15.54
CA LEU A 302 12.00 11.27 14.61
C LEU A 302 10.63 11.96 14.66
N LEU A 303 9.57 11.25 15.04
CA LEU A 303 8.25 11.87 15.20
C LEU A 303 8.11 12.60 16.53
N ASN A 304 8.74 12.06 17.58
CA ASN A 304 8.50 12.50 18.95
C ASN A 304 9.57 13.45 19.50
N ASN A 305 10.83 13.33 19.03
CA ASN A 305 12.00 13.99 19.63
C ASN A 305 12.85 14.74 18.60
N ALA A 306 12.32 15.07 17.41
CA ALA A 306 13.06 15.79 16.36
C ALA A 306 13.48 17.22 16.75
N ASP A 307 12.92 17.75 17.83
CA ASP A 307 13.23 19.05 18.42
C ASP A 307 14.37 18.99 19.46
N GLN A 308 14.86 17.78 19.77
CA GLN A 308 15.90 17.55 20.78
C GLN A 308 17.25 17.23 20.14
N GLU A 309 18.33 17.72 20.76
CA GLU A 309 19.69 17.33 20.39
C GLU A 309 19.83 15.79 20.35
N LEU A 310 20.42 15.28 19.26
CA LEU A 310 20.62 13.84 19.05
C LEU A 310 19.34 12.99 19.20
N LEU A 311 18.14 13.55 18.98
CA LEU A 311 16.84 12.90 19.20
C LEU A 311 16.59 12.45 20.66
N GLY A 312 17.31 13.06 21.62
CA GLY A 312 17.25 12.69 23.04
C GLY A 312 18.08 11.46 23.41
N TYR A 313 18.92 10.94 22.51
CA TYR A 313 19.79 9.80 22.84
C TYR A 313 20.90 10.20 23.82
N SER A 314 21.16 9.32 24.81
CA SER A 314 22.30 9.48 25.72
C SER A 314 23.63 9.48 24.94
N SER A 315 24.56 10.37 25.33
CA SER A 315 25.91 10.45 24.76
C SER A 315 26.75 9.18 25.04
N GLU A 316 26.46 8.46 26.12
CA GLU A 316 27.25 7.32 26.60
C GLU A 316 26.86 5.99 25.94
N THR A 317 25.64 5.87 25.39
CA THR A 317 25.13 4.64 24.79
C THR A 317 25.06 4.72 23.27
N PHE A 318 25.28 3.58 22.59
CA PHE A 318 25.25 3.49 21.12
C PHE A 318 24.35 2.34 20.66
N PRO A 319 23.03 2.44 20.89
CA PRO A 319 22.11 1.46 20.34
C PRO A 319 22.09 1.55 18.79
N PRO A 320 21.66 0.49 18.08
CA PRO A 320 21.72 0.47 16.62
C PRO A 320 20.94 1.59 15.93
N GLU A 321 19.82 2.03 16.49
CA GLU A 321 19.02 3.16 16.01
C GLU A 321 19.80 4.48 16.03
N LYS A 322 20.53 4.75 17.12
CA LYS A 322 21.43 5.90 17.23
C LYS A 322 22.55 5.84 16.19
N MET A 323 23.11 4.65 15.93
CA MET A 323 24.15 4.50 14.90
C MET A 323 23.62 4.80 13.49
N ILE A 324 22.38 4.38 13.18
CA ILE A 324 21.72 4.71 11.92
C ILE A 324 21.49 6.22 11.82
N TYR A 325 20.91 6.82 12.88
CA TYR A 325 20.71 8.27 13.00
C TYR A 325 22.00 9.06 12.74
N LEU A 326 23.08 8.71 13.44
CA LEU A 326 24.36 9.41 13.31
C LEU A 326 24.90 9.38 11.87
N SER A 327 24.76 8.24 11.20
CA SER A 327 25.28 8.03 9.83
C SER A 327 24.44 8.64 8.71
N MET A 328 23.13 8.85 8.94
CA MET A 328 22.19 9.24 7.89
C MET A 328 21.65 10.65 8.07
N LEU A 329 21.51 11.12 9.31
CA LEU A 329 20.83 12.37 9.64
C LEU A 329 21.78 13.40 10.25
N HIS A 330 22.58 13.01 11.23
CA HIS A 330 23.53 13.93 11.87
C HIS A 330 24.71 14.23 10.94
N SER A 331 25.36 13.21 10.36
CA SER A 331 26.54 13.41 9.50
C SER A 331 26.22 14.07 8.15
N THR A 332 24.95 14.14 7.77
CA THR A 332 24.50 14.72 6.49
C THR A 332 23.91 16.11 6.66
N GLY A 333 23.80 16.64 7.88
CA GLY A 333 23.18 17.93 8.18
C GLY A 333 21.65 17.93 8.14
N ILE A 334 20.99 16.77 7.96
CA ILE A 334 19.53 16.72 7.93
C ILE A 334 18.95 17.06 9.31
N HIS A 335 19.56 16.60 10.40
CA HIS A 335 19.18 17.02 11.75
C HIS A 335 20.22 18.02 12.26
N GLN A 336 19.80 19.28 12.39
CA GLN A 336 20.70 20.41 12.61
C GLN A 336 20.17 21.34 13.70
N ASP A 337 21.08 22.04 14.36
CA ASP A 337 20.78 23.09 15.32
C ASP A 337 20.34 24.37 14.58
N SER A 338 19.28 25.01 15.05
CA SER A 338 18.69 26.23 14.49
C SER A 338 18.42 27.21 15.63
N ASP A 339 18.21 28.49 15.31
CA ASP A 339 18.00 29.55 16.31
C ASP A 339 16.83 29.25 17.29
N ASN A 340 15.89 28.41 16.86
CA ASN A 340 14.70 28.00 17.61
C ASN A 340 14.78 26.55 18.14
N GLY A 341 15.96 25.96 18.22
CA GLY A 341 16.19 24.57 18.63
C GLY A 341 16.49 23.64 17.45
N TRP A 342 16.56 22.34 17.73
CA TRP A 342 16.91 21.34 16.72
C TRP A 342 15.77 21.12 15.74
N VAL A 343 16.11 20.98 14.46
CA VAL A 343 15.12 20.79 13.38
C VAL A 343 15.61 19.81 12.33
N LEU A 344 14.65 19.15 11.66
CA LEU A 344 14.93 18.37 10.47
C LEU A 344 14.79 19.24 9.21
N GLY A 345 15.76 19.17 8.31
CA GLY A 345 15.84 20.07 7.16
C GLY A 345 16.58 19.51 5.96
N LYS A 346 16.95 20.42 5.06
CA LYS A 346 17.75 20.10 3.86
C LYS A 346 19.14 19.60 4.32
N PRO A 347 19.70 18.54 3.69
CA PRO A 347 21.06 18.11 3.97
C PRO A 347 22.11 19.16 3.55
N ASP A 348 23.29 19.11 4.18
CA ASP A 348 24.43 19.97 3.90
C ASP A 348 24.93 19.82 2.45
N GLU A 349 25.53 20.90 1.94
CA GLU A 349 26.26 20.89 0.66
C GLU A 349 27.40 19.86 0.73
N ASN A 350 27.44 18.92 -0.22
CA ASN A 350 28.39 17.79 -0.27
C ASN A 350 28.19 16.65 0.75
N SER A 351 27.06 16.60 1.46
CA SER A 351 26.68 15.47 2.33
C SER A 351 26.52 14.12 1.59
N GLY A 352 26.46 14.15 0.25
CA GLY A 352 26.12 13.01 -0.59
C GLY A 352 24.62 12.75 -0.72
N PHE A 353 23.77 13.45 0.03
CA PHE A 353 22.30 13.32 -0.01
C PHE A 353 21.60 14.43 -0.81
N GLU A 354 22.34 15.43 -1.29
CA GLU A 354 21.79 16.57 -2.04
C GLU A 354 20.99 16.14 -3.28
N ASN A 355 21.54 15.25 -4.12
CA ASN A 355 20.83 14.73 -5.29
C ASN A 355 19.52 14.01 -4.93
N LEU A 356 19.48 13.33 -3.78
CA LEU A 356 18.26 12.69 -3.28
C LEU A 356 17.24 13.71 -2.82
N TRP A 357 17.70 14.75 -2.11
CA TRP A 357 16.85 15.85 -1.70
C TRP A 357 16.24 16.56 -2.92
N GLU A 358 17.05 16.92 -3.92
CA GLU A 358 16.59 17.61 -5.11
C GLU A 358 15.52 16.85 -5.90
N VAL A 359 15.69 15.53 -6.09
CA VAL A 359 14.70 14.73 -6.81
C VAL A 359 13.42 14.52 -6.00
N SER A 360 13.54 14.39 -4.67
CA SER A 360 12.38 14.35 -3.79
C SER A 360 11.63 15.69 -3.79
N GLU A 361 12.34 16.82 -3.84
CA GLU A 361 11.77 18.17 -4.01
C GLU A 361 11.10 18.36 -5.38
N GLU A 362 11.70 17.86 -6.46
CA GLU A 362 11.11 17.92 -7.80
C GLU A 362 9.81 17.10 -7.86
N PHE A 363 9.83 15.88 -7.32
CA PHE A 363 8.62 15.07 -7.16
C PHE A 363 7.57 15.82 -6.33
N PHE A 364 7.96 16.37 -5.19
CA PHE A 364 7.08 17.11 -4.30
C PHE A 364 6.43 18.32 -5.00
N LYS A 365 7.22 19.13 -5.73
CA LYS A 365 6.72 20.26 -6.53
C LYS A 365 5.74 19.81 -7.61
N SER A 366 5.97 18.65 -8.25
CA SER A 366 5.05 18.11 -9.26
C SER A 366 3.66 17.75 -8.69
N THR A 367 3.57 17.50 -7.37
CA THR A 367 2.29 17.18 -6.70
C THR A 367 1.43 18.42 -6.39
N LYS A 368 1.95 19.63 -6.63
CA LYS A 368 1.16 20.87 -6.52
C LYS A 368 0.03 20.94 -7.56
N SER A 369 0.24 20.33 -8.72
CA SER A 369 -0.75 20.30 -9.81
C SER A 369 -1.85 19.24 -9.59
N GLY A 370 -1.65 18.30 -8.66
CA GLY A 370 -2.58 17.20 -8.39
C GLY A 370 -1.96 16.10 -7.53
N LYS A 371 -2.79 15.23 -6.97
CA LYS A 371 -2.36 14.09 -6.17
C LYS A 371 -1.43 13.18 -7.00
N ARG A 372 -0.36 12.69 -6.40
CA ARG A 372 0.52 11.67 -7.00
C ARG A 372 0.78 10.54 -6.02
N LYS A 373 0.90 9.32 -6.55
CA LYS A 373 1.18 8.13 -5.76
C LYS A 373 2.60 8.16 -5.22
N LEU A 374 2.78 7.70 -3.98
CA LEU A 374 4.10 7.61 -3.39
C LEU A 374 5.00 6.58 -4.10
N THR A 375 4.40 5.59 -4.77
CA THR A 375 5.13 4.64 -5.62
C THR A 375 5.88 5.30 -6.75
N ASP A 376 5.40 6.43 -7.27
CA ASP A 376 6.10 7.16 -8.32
C ASP A 376 7.47 7.66 -7.81
N LEU A 377 7.53 8.17 -6.57
CA LEU A 377 8.79 8.58 -5.94
C LEU A 377 9.72 7.39 -5.74
N ILE A 378 9.19 6.28 -5.22
CA ILE A 378 9.97 5.04 -5.03
C ILE A 378 10.58 4.58 -6.36
N GLU A 379 9.78 4.52 -7.43
CA GLU A 379 10.27 4.12 -8.75
C GLU A 379 11.32 5.07 -9.33
N ILE A 380 11.20 6.38 -9.09
CA ILE A 380 12.22 7.37 -9.49
C ILE A 380 13.54 7.09 -8.75
N LEU A 381 13.48 6.79 -7.46
CA LEU A 381 14.65 6.51 -6.63
C LEU A 381 15.31 5.16 -6.95
N GLU A 382 14.53 4.14 -7.35
CA GLU A 382 15.03 2.81 -7.71
C GLU A 382 15.72 2.77 -9.09
N LYS A 383 15.35 3.66 -10.01
CA LYS A 383 15.87 3.69 -11.37
C LYS A 383 17.15 4.53 -11.48
N PRO A 384 17.98 4.32 -12.53
CA PRO A 384 19.04 5.26 -12.88
C PRO A 384 18.48 6.70 -13.04
N PRO A 385 19.18 7.75 -12.58
CA PRO A 385 20.58 7.76 -12.15
C PRO A 385 20.82 7.50 -10.64
N TYR A 386 19.81 7.11 -9.86
CA TYR A 386 19.93 6.94 -8.41
C TYR A 386 20.21 5.48 -8.02
N GLY A 387 19.36 4.57 -8.51
CA GLY A 387 19.51 3.13 -8.25
C GLY A 387 19.50 2.79 -6.76
N LEU A 388 18.65 3.41 -5.95
CA LEU A 388 18.64 3.15 -4.51
C LEU A 388 18.19 1.72 -4.22
N LYS A 389 18.80 1.14 -3.19
CA LYS A 389 18.41 -0.17 -2.67
C LYS A 389 17.20 -0.02 -1.74
N ALA A 390 16.33 -1.04 -1.73
CA ALA A 390 15.07 -0.99 -0.98
C ALA A 390 15.28 -0.64 0.51
N GLY A 391 16.34 -1.14 1.16
CA GLY A 391 16.64 -0.79 2.55
C GLY A 391 16.87 0.69 2.82
N LEU A 392 17.48 1.42 1.88
CA LEU A 392 17.67 2.88 1.98
C LEU A 392 16.40 3.64 1.62
N ILE A 393 15.61 3.16 0.65
CA ILE A 393 14.31 3.74 0.31
C ILE A 393 13.36 3.67 1.52
N GLU A 394 13.33 2.53 2.20
CA GLU A 394 12.53 2.30 3.41
C GLU A 394 12.96 3.18 4.61
N MET A 395 14.09 3.88 4.52
CA MET A 395 14.49 4.93 5.47
C MET A 395 14.19 6.32 4.91
N TRP A 396 14.65 6.59 3.69
CA TRP A 396 14.62 7.91 3.08
C TRP A 396 13.20 8.43 2.88
N VAL A 397 12.29 7.61 2.34
CA VAL A 397 10.93 8.07 2.02
C VAL A 397 10.18 8.49 3.29
N PRO A 398 10.12 7.69 4.37
CA PRO A 398 9.54 8.15 5.64
C PRO A 398 10.20 9.40 6.21
N ILE A 399 11.54 9.46 6.23
CA ILE A 399 12.27 10.61 6.75
C ILE A 399 11.88 11.88 5.98
N TYR A 400 11.88 11.82 4.65
CA TYR A 400 11.49 12.94 3.81
C TYR A 400 10.04 13.37 4.05
N LEU A 401 9.12 12.43 4.22
CA LEU A 401 7.72 12.73 4.57
C LEU A 401 7.59 13.38 5.96
N ILE A 402 8.38 12.95 6.95
CA ILE A 402 8.41 13.58 8.29
C ILE A 402 8.92 15.01 8.19
N ILE A 403 10.02 15.23 7.46
CA ILE A 403 10.59 16.57 7.23
C ILE A 403 9.56 17.50 6.59
N LYS A 404 8.79 16.98 5.63
CA LYS A 404 7.79 17.75 4.87
C LYS A 404 6.38 17.67 5.43
N GLN A 405 6.15 17.09 6.60
CA GLN A 405 4.80 16.78 7.11
C GLN A 405 3.85 17.98 7.17
N ASN A 406 4.39 19.20 7.25
CA ASN A 406 3.65 20.45 7.29
C ASN A 406 3.35 21.05 5.90
N ASP A 407 3.97 20.52 4.84
CA ASP A 407 3.96 21.09 3.49
C ASP A 407 3.03 20.32 2.53
N PHE A 408 2.44 19.20 2.93
CA PHE A 408 1.53 18.39 2.09
C PHE A 408 0.34 17.81 2.84
N ALA A 409 -0.67 17.45 2.06
CA ALA A 409 -1.76 16.57 2.46
C ALA A 409 -1.47 15.13 2.03
N LEU A 410 -1.59 14.18 2.97
CA LEU A 410 -1.49 12.75 2.72
C LEU A 410 -2.89 12.15 2.54
N PHE A 411 -3.04 11.24 1.59
CA PHE A 411 -4.29 10.52 1.34
C PHE A 411 -4.05 9.01 1.34
N GLN A 412 -4.97 8.26 1.95
CA GLN A 412 -5.05 6.81 1.91
C GLN A 412 -6.36 6.41 1.25
N GLU A 413 -6.32 5.78 0.06
CA GLU A 413 -7.53 5.39 -0.69
C GLU A 413 -8.55 6.54 -0.80
N GLU A 414 -8.10 7.72 -1.24
CA GLU A 414 -8.86 8.99 -1.32
C GLU A 414 -9.22 9.65 0.03
N ALA A 415 -9.11 8.96 1.16
CA ALA A 415 -9.36 9.53 2.47
C ALA A 415 -8.15 10.34 2.95
N TYR A 416 -8.37 11.58 3.38
CA TYR A 416 -7.31 12.42 3.94
C TYR A 416 -6.81 11.88 5.28
N VAL A 417 -5.49 11.89 5.46
CA VAL A 417 -4.80 11.49 6.68
C VAL A 417 -4.36 12.77 7.42
N PRO A 418 -5.01 13.13 8.55
CA PRO A 418 -4.75 14.41 9.22
C PRO A 418 -3.37 14.50 9.86
N GLU A 419 -2.87 13.38 10.38
CA GLU A 419 -1.64 13.35 11.15
C GLU A 419 -0.74 12.22 10.67
N LEU A 420 0.54 12.54 10.48
CA LEU A 420 1.56 11.57 10.16
C LEU A 420 2.09 10.94 11.45
N ASN A 421 1.56 9.79 11.83
CA ASN A 421 2.05 9.04 12.98
C ASN A 421 2.81 7.77 12.54
N PHE A 422 3.38 7.07 13.52
CA PHE A 422 4.18 5.87 13.26
C PHE A 422 3.40 4.76 12.56
N ASP A 423 2.12 4.57 12.89
CA ASP A 423 1.29 3.53 12.26
C ASP A 423 1.06 3.82 10.77
N ILE A 424 0.78 5.09 10.43
CA ILE A 424 0.68 5.55 9.05
C ILE A 424 2.01 5.35 8.30
N ILE A 425 3.14 5.76 8.89
CA ILE A 425 4.46 5.55 8.27
C ILE A 425 4.76 4.07 8.03
N ASN A 426 4.44 3.21 8.99
CA ASN A 426 4.63 1.76 8.85
C ASN A 426 3.70 1.16 7.78
N LEU A 427 2.48 1.70 7.60
CA LEU A 427 1.59 1.35 6.49
C LEU A 427 2.12 1.85 5.14
N VAL A 428 2.63 3.08 5.08
CA VAL A 428 3.28 3.66 3.89
C VAL A 428 4.42 2.76 3.40
N LEU A 429 5.24 2.25 4.32
CA LEU A 429 6.33 1.33 3.97
C LEU A 429 5.84 -0.03 3.47
N ARG A 430 4.75 -0.56 4.03
CA ARG A 430 4.21 -1.88 3.66
C ARG A 430 3.42 -1.87 2.36
N ASN A 431 2.66 -0.80 2.13
CA ASN A 431 1.78 -0.67 0.98
C ASN A 431 1.78 0.78 0.44
N PRO A 432 2.86 1.24 -0.19
CA PRO A 432 2.94 2.60 -0.70
C PRO A 432 1.94 2.89 -1.84
N LYS A 433 1.33 1.86 -2.45
CA LYS A 433 0.42 1.95 -3.60
C LYS A 433 -0.90 2.63 -3.28
N ILE A 434 -1.34 2.56 -2.03
CA ILE A 434 -2.62 3.14 -1.56
C ILE A 434 -2.46 4.58 -1.05
N PHE A 435 -1.22 5.09 -1.01
CA PHE A 435 -0.92 6.42 -0.51
C PHE A 435 -0.62 7.40 -1.64
N GLU A 436 -1.21 8.57 -1.53
CA GLU A 436 -1.00 9.70 -2.44
C GLU A 436 -0.66 10.94 -1.64
N ILE A 437 0.21 11.78 -2.20
CA ILE A 437 0.56 13.08 -1.61
C ILE A 437 0.17 14.22 -2.53
N LYS A 438 -0.16 15.35 -1.93
CA LYS A 438 -0.43 16.61 -2.62
C LYS A 438 0.20 17.75 -1.80
N ALA A 439 1.28 18.31 -2.33
CA ALA A 439 1.92 19.47 -1.75
C ALA A 439 0.96 20.67 -1.75
N PHE A 440 0.95 21.45 -0.67
CA PHE A 440 0.10 22.62 -0.60
C PHE A 440 0.58 23.68 -1.60
N HIS A 441 -0.38 24.18 -2.38
CA HIS A 441 -0.21 25.36 -3.23
C HIS A 441 -1.23 26.41 -2.80
N ILE A 442 -0.77 27.33 -1.96
CA ILE A 442 -1.65 28.31 -1.30
C ILE A 442 -1.46 29.63 -2.01
N SER A 443 -2.45 30.02 -2.80
CA SER A 443 -2.53 31.37 -3.33
C SER A 443 -2.79 32.37 -2.21
N ASP A 444 -2.46 33.65 -2.44
CA ASP A 444 -2.75 34.71 -1.46
C ASP A 444 -4.23 34.77 -1.07
N LEU A 445 -5.12 34.42 -2.00
CA LEU A 445 -6.55 34.28 -1.74
C LEU A 445 -6.84 33.17 -0.70
N LYS A 446 -6.26 31.97 -0.87
CA LYS A 446 -6.43 30.88 0.09
C LYS A 446 -5.87 31.25 1.47
N LYS A 447 -4.75 31.99 1.54
CA LYS A 447 -4.21 32.51 2.81
C LYS A 447 -5.19 33.45 3.51
N LYS A 448 -5.77 34.40 2.77
CA LYS A 448 -6.79 35.33 3.31
C LYS A 448 -8.05 34.61 3.78
N LEU A 449 -8.50 33.58 3.06
CA LEU A 449 -9.64 32.76 3.50
C LEU A 449 -9.31 31.97 4.76
N PHE A 450 -8.13 31.36 4.81
CA PHE A 450 -7.67 30.61 5.97
C PHE A 450 -7.64 31.46 7.24
N SER A 451 -7.08 32.68 7.18
CA SER A 451 -7.06 33.57 8.35
C SER A 451 -8.47 33.99 8.78
N LYS A 452 -9.37 34.26 7.83
CA LYS A 452 -10.76 34.62 8.13
C LYS A 452 -11.55 33.48 8.75
N TYR A 453 -11.31 32.23 8.33
CA TYR A 453 -11.97 31.07 8.92
C TYR A 453 -11.44 30.81 10.34
N ARG A 454 -10.13 30.98 10.58
CA ARG A 454 -9.58 30.97 11.95
C ARG A 454 -10.26 31.99 12.86
N ALA A 455 -10.47 33.22 12.37
CA ALA A 455 -11.17 34.26 13.12
C ALA A 455 -12.62 33.88 13.50
N ILE A 456 -13.35 33.17 12.64
CA ILE A 456 -14.72 32.71 12.92
C ILE A 456 -14.76 31.72 14.09
N MET A 457 -13.70 30.92 14.26
CA MET A 457 -13.60 29.93 15.34
C MET A 457 -12.79 30.44 16.54
N ASP A 458 -12.63 31.77 16.67
CA ASP A 458 -11.85 32.44 17.72
C ASP A 458 -10.39 31.94 17.81
N GLN A 459 -9.76 31.66 16.67
CA GLN A 459 -8.37 31.22 16.56
C GLN A 459 -7.45 32.33 16.00
N ASP A 460 -6.15 32.28 16.35
CA ASP A 460 -5.16 33.27 15.93
C ASP A 460 -5.04 33.41 14.40
N GLU A 461 -5.22 34.63 13.88
CA GLU A 461 -5.20 34.93 12.43
C GLU A 461 -3.77 34.93 11.83
N GLU A 462 -2.73 35.17 12.62
CA GLU A 462 -1.35 35.38 12.17
C GLU A 462 -0.54 34.07 12.00
N VAL A 463 -1.19 32.91 12.11
CA VAL A 463 -0.53 31.61 11.98
C VAL A 463 -0.29 31.27 10.51
N GLU A 464 0.95 30.90 10.17
CA GLU A 464 1.27 30.43 8.82
C GLU A 464 0.52 29.14 8.48
N PHE A 465 0.09 29.02 7.23
CA PHE A 465 -0.59 27.83 6.75
C PHE A 465 0.40 26.66 6.66
N SER A 466 0.03 25.55 7.27
CA SER A 466 0.70 24.26 7.23
C SER A 466 -0.35 23.15 7.37
N ASN A 467 0.02 21.89 7.16
CA ASN A 467 -0.87 20.76 7.46
C ASN A 467 -1.38 20.83 8.91
N LYS A 468 -0.48 21.10 9.87
CA LYS A 468 -0.81 21.22 11.28
C LYS A 468 -1.83 22.33 11.54
N SER A 469 -1.53 23.56 11.12
CA SER A 469 -2.44 24.70 11.34
C SER A 469 -3.74 24.51 10.57
N PHE A 470 -3.72 23.82 9.42
CA PHE A 470 -4.92 23.47 8.68
C PHE A 470 -5.84 22.49 9.42
N VAL A 471 -5.28 21.41 9.98
CA VAL A 471 -6.04 20.46 10.81
C VAL A 471 -6.61 21.13 12.06
N GLU A 472 -5.82 22.00 12.71
CA GLU A 472 -6.28 22.81 13.85
C GLU A 472 -7.44 23.73 13.46
N THR A 473 -7.43 24.31 12.26
CA THR A 473 -8.50 25.18 11.78
C THR A 473 -9.76 24.43 11.39
N ILE A 474 -9.65 23.28 10.72
CA ILE A 474 -10.84 22.56 10.25
C ILE A 474 -11.55 21.75 11.34
N ARG A 475 -10.81 21.26 12.35
CA ARG A 475 -11.35 20.40 13.42
C ARG A 475 -12.57 21.02 14.12
N PRO A 476 -12.56 22.31 14.54
CA PRO A 476 -13.74 22.93 15.13
C PRO A 476 -14.99 22.89 14.23
N TYR A 477 -14.84 23.04 12.90
CA TYR A 477 -15.97 22.97 11.98
C TYR A 477 -16.59 21.57 11.90
N LEU A 478 -15.75 20.53 11.92
CA LEU A 478 -16.23 19.14 11.94
C LEU A 478 -16.95 18.81 13.25
N LEU A 479 -16.46 19.35 14.38
CA LEU A 479 -17.10 19.19 15.69
C LEU A 479 -18.49 19.82 15.74
N ILE A 480 -18.74 20.94 15.04
CA ILE A 480 -20.08 21.54 14.95
C ILE A 480 -21.11 20.50 14.54
N TYR A 481 -20.85 19.74 13.46
CA TYR A 481 -21.79 18.72 12.99
C TYR A 481 -21.88 17.52 13.95
N ALA A 482 -20.75 17.10 14.54
CA ALA A 482 -20.71 16.00 15.50
C ALA A 482 -21.57 16.29 16.75
N ASP A 483 -21.54 17.53 17.24
CA ASP A 483 -22.25 17.99 18.44
C ASP A 483 -23.75 18.24 18.21
N LEU A 484 -24.22 18.28 16.96
CA LEU A 484 -25.64 18.41 16.66
C LEU A 484 -26.41 17.15 17.09
N ASN A 485 -27.57 17.35 17.69
CA ASN A 485 -28.56 16.29 17.89
C ASN A 485 -29.25 15.90 16.57
N GLU A 486 -30.03 14.82 16.61
CA GLU A 486 -30.70 14.26 15.42
C GLU A 486 -31.58 15.29 14.68
N TYR A 487 -32.32 16.12 15.41
CA TYR A 487 -33.10 17.23 14.84
C TYR A 487 -32.20 18.24 14.11
N GLY A 488 -31.15 18.73 14.78
CA GLY A 488 -30.22 19.70 14.20
C GLY A 488 -29.52 19.21 12.94
N ARG A 489 -29.29 17.90 12.82
CA ARG A 489 -28.72 17.26 11.63
C ARG A 489 -29.68 17.21 10.44
N LYS A 490 -30.99 17.18 10.69
CA LYS A 490 -32.03 16.95 9.65
C LYS A 490 -32.86 18.18 9.31
N THR A 491 -33.02 19.12 10.23
CA THR A 491 -33.94 20.26 10.08
C THR A 491 -33.62 21.11 8.84
N ARG A 492 -34.68 21.53 8.17
CA ARG A 492 -34.74 22.48 7.06
C ARG A 492 -35.30 23.84 7.51
N LYS A 493 -35.55 24.03 8.81
CA LYS A 493 -35.94 25.32 9.43
C LYS A 493 -34.76 26.29 9.62
N ILE A 494 -33.71 26.11 8.82
CA ILE A 494 -32.55 26.99 8.72
C ILE A 494 -32.40 27.45 7.27
N SER A 495 -31.67 28.54 7.02
CA SER A 495 -31.45 29.07 5.67
C SER A 495 -30.90 28.02 4.71
N THR A 496 -31.21 28.14 3.42
CA THR A 496 -30.73 27.22 2.38
C THR A 496 -29.20 27.14 2.33
N ALA A 497 -28.53 28.28 2.52
CA ALA A 497 -27.07 28.36 2.65
C ALA A 497 -26.56 27.55 3.86
N ALA A 498 -27.21 27.66 5.02
CA ALA A 498 -26.85 26.86 6.20
C ALA A 498 -27.09 25.35 5.99
N GLN A 499 -28.15 24.95 5.28
CA GLN A 499 -28.40 23.54 4.93
C GLN A 499 -27.30 22.98 4.02
N HIS A 500 -26.87 23.76 3.03
CA HIS A 500 -25.79 23.37 2.13
C HIS A 500 -24.46 23.30 2.86
N LEU A 501 -24.16 24.28 3.73
CA LEU A 501 -22.93 24.29 4.53
C LEU A 501 -22.87 23.09 5.48
N ARG A 502 -23.97 22.80 6.18
CA ARG A 502 -24.09 21.60 7.03
C ARG A 502 -23.84 20.32 6.26
N SER A 503 -24.40 20.21 5.05
CA SER A 503 -24.20 19.04 4.19
C SER A 503 -22.74 18.92 3.71
N ALA A 504 -22.11 20.04 3.35
CA ALA A 504 -20.71 20.08 2.95
C ALA A 504 -19.76 19.66 4.09
N ILE A 505 -20.03 20.10 5.32
CA ILE A 505 -19.28 19.67 6.52
C ILE A 505 -19.43 18.15 6.73
N MET A 506 -20.64 17.61 6.58
CA MET A 506 -20.91 16.19 6.75
C MET A 506 -20.19 15.31 5.71
N SER A 507 -20.12 15.75 4.45
CA SER A 507 -19.54 14.97 3.35
C SER A 507 -18.03 15.22 3.13
N ALA A 508 -17.37 15.95 4.01
CA ALA A 508 -15.97 16.38 3.85
C ALA A 508 -14.97 15.21 4.01
N THR A 509 -14.70 14.47 2.92
CA THR A 509 -13.67 13.43 2.87
C THR A 509 -12.27 13.95 2.51
N ASP A 510 -12.23 15.03 1.72
CA ASP A 510 -11.04 15.84 1.44
C ASP A 510 -11.23 17.21 2.13
N PRO A 511 -10.69 17.38 3.34
CA PRO A 511 -10.72 18.64 4.08
C PRO A 511 -10.30 19.86 3.29
N GLU A 512 -9.25 19.79 2.47
CA GLU A 512 -8.76 20.96 1.73
C GLU A 512 -9.82 21.41 0.71
N LYS A 513 -10.34 20.46 -0.07
CA LYS A 513 -11.39 20.73 -1.04
C LYS A 513 -12.67 21.22 -0.34
N ALA A 514 -13.06 20.57 0.76
CA ALA A 514 -14.23 20.96 1.52
C ALA A 514 -14.12 22.42 1.99
N PHE A 515 -12.97 22.76 2.57
CA PHE A 515 -12.70 24.06 3.16
C PHE A 515 -12.61 25.19 2.13
N PHE A 516 -11.89 24.98 1.03
CA PHE A 516 -11.64 26.05 0.04
C PHE A 516 -12.64 26.11 -1.11
N ASP A 517 -13.29 25.01 -1.46
CA ASP A 517 -14.20 24.93 -2.61
C ASP A 517 -15.64 24.65 -2.18
N ASP A 518 -15.89 23.59 -1.41
CA ASP A 518 -17.26 23.14 -1.12
C ASP A 518 -17.98 24.12 -0.16
N PHE A 519 -17.30 24.67 0.85
CA PHE A 519 -17.87 25.69 1.75
C PHE A 519 -18.20 26.98 1.00
N VAL A 520 -17.31 27.41 0.10
CA VAL A 520 -17.52 28.60 -0.74
C VAL A 520 -18.75 28.41 -1.63
N SER A 521 -18.84 27.24 -2.26
CA SER A 521 -19.97 26.86 -3.12
C SER A 521 -21.29 26.75 -2.35
N ALA A 522 -21.24 26.19 -1.14
CA ALA A 522 -22.41 26.06 -0.26
C ALA A 522 -23.01 27.42 0.13
N LEU A 523 -22.17 28.45 0.27
CA LEU A 523 -22.57 29.81 0.60
C LEU A 523 -23.04 30.63 -0.64
N GLY A 524 -23.09 29.99 -1.82
CA GLY A 524 -23.68 30.57 -3.03
C GLY A 524 -22.72 31.31 -3.96
N PHE A 525 -21.41 31.10 -3.81
CA PHE A 525 -20.39 31.61 -4.73
C PHE A 525 -20.02 30.53 -5.76
N ALA A 526 -19.73 30.89 -7.02
CA ALA A 526 -19.40 29.90 -8.07
C ALA A 526 -17.99 29.29 -7.90
N GLY A 527 -17.17 29.87 -7.03
CA GLY A 527 -15.87 29.35 -6.62
C GLY A 527 -14.91 30.47 -6.21
N LEU A 528 -13.62 30.13 -6.08
CA LEU A 528 -12.57 31.07 -5.67
C LEU A 528 -12.43 32.31 -6.57
N LYS A 529 -12.86 32.25 -7.84
CA LYS A 529 -12.83 33.39 -8.78
C LYS A 529 -13.75 34.55 -8.35
N ASP A 530 -14.82 34.27 -7.62
CA ASP A 530 -15.73 35.32 -7.14
C ASP A 530 -15.19 36.04 -5.89
N LEU A 531 -14.04 35.60 -5.37
CA LEU A 531 -13.43 36.08 -4.12
C LEU A 531 -12.17 36.92 -4.34
N GLU A 532 -11.94 37.42 -5.55
CA GLU A 532 -10.74 38.23 -5.88
C GLU A 532 -10.67 39.56 -5.11
N SER A 533 -11.81 40.08 -4.62
CA SER A 533 -11.84 41.30 -3.81
C SER A 533 -11.94 41.04 -2.31
N ASP A 534 -11.26 41.85 -1.50
CA ASP A 534 -11.32 41.75 -0.03
C ASP A 534 -12.75 41.95 0.52
N GLN A 535 -13.59 42.69 -0.19
CA GLN A 535 -15.01 42.85 0.18
C GLN A 535 -15.80 41.55 0.00
N ALA A 536 -15.55 40.80 -1.08
CA ALA A 536 -16.18 39.51 -1.32
C ALA A 536 -15.78 38.48 -0.25
N ILE A 537 -14.50 38.43 0.13
CA ILE A 537 -13.99 37.58 1.22
C ILE A 537 -14.67 37.93 2.55
N LYS A 538 -14.78 39.23 2.89
CA LYS A 538 -15.48 39.68 4.11
C LYS A 538 -16.96 39.33 4.09
N LYS A 539 -17.63 39.42 2.93
CA LYS A 539 -19.03 39.03 2.78
C LYS A 539 -19.21 37.53 3.01
N LEU A 540 -18.35 36.71 2.41
CA LEU A 540 -18.36 35.27 2.60
C LEU A 540 -18.13 34.89 4.07
N ALA A 541 -17.13 35.47 4.73
CA ALA A 541 -16.86 35.22 6.14
C ALA A 541 -18.06 35.55 7.04
N ARG A 542 -18.74 36.69 6.81
CA ARG A 542 -19.97 37.06 7.54
C ARG A 542 -21.12 36.09 7.28
N GLN A 543 -21.28 35.62 6.05
CA GLN A 543 -22.32 34.63 5.72
C GLN A 543 -22.01 33.28 6.36
N MET A 544 -20.74 32.86 6.36
CA MET A 544 -20.29 31.62 6.98
C MET A 544 -20.56 31.64 8.50
N ASP A 545 -20.17 32.72 9.17
CA ASP A 545 -20.40 32.93 10.61
C ASP A 545 -21.90 32.88 10.96
N ALA A 546 -22.73 33.63 10.21
CA ALA A 546 -24.18 33.61 10.39
C ALA A 546 -24.80 32.21 10.18
N CYS A 547 -24.34 31.47 9.16
CA CYS A 547 -24.81 30.11 8.92
C CYS A 547 -24.37 29.15 10.03
N ILE A 548 -23.15 29.29 10.56
CA ILE A 548 -22.63 28.46 11.65
C ILE A 548 -23.45 28.68 12.92
N GLU A 549 -23.68 29.94 13.29
CA GLU A 549 -24.52 30.26 14.45
C GLU A 549 -25.96 29.79 14.26
N GLU A 550 -26.50 29.85 13.04
CA GLU A 550 -27.81 29.28 12.71
C GLU A 550 -27.85 27.75 12.86
N ILE A 551 -26.81 27.04 12.44
CA ILE A 551 -26.69 25.58 12.59
C ILE A 551 -26.61 25.20 14.07
N LYS A 552 -25.72 25.84 14.83
CA LYS A 552 -25.54 25.60 16.28
C LYS A 552 -26.81 25.91 17.08
N SER A 553 -27.51 26.99 16.74
CA SER A 553 -28.73 27.43 17.45
C SER A 553 -30.01 26.73 16.98
N SER A 554 -29.94 25.83 15.99
CA SER A 554 -31.11 25.26 15.33
C SER A 554 -32.06 24.54 16.29
N TYR A 555 -31.51 23.78 17.24
CA TYR A 555 -32.29 23.13 18.29
C TYR A 555 -32.80 24.12 19.36
N ASN A 556 -32.00 25.10 19.77
CA ASN A 556 -32.46 26.12 20.73
C ASN A 556 -33.63 26.94 20.14
N LYS A 557 -33.56 27.29 18.86
CA LYS A 557 -34.66 27.96 18.14
C LYS A 557 -35.93 27.11 18.10
N LEU A 558 -35.83 25.78 18.02
CA LEU A 558 -37.00 24.89 18.16
C LEU A 558 -37.61 25.01 19.56
N LEU A 559 -36.78 24.97 20.61
CA LEU A 559 -37.24 25.15 21.99
C LEU A 559 -37.92 26.52 22.17
N ASP A 560 -37.36 27.59 21.61
CA ASP A 560 -37.92 28.94 21.68
C ASP A 560 -39.32 29.01 21.04
N ARG A 561 -39.55 28.34 19.90
CA ARG A 561 -40.87 28.30 19.26
C ARG A 561 -41.90 27.53 20.09
N ILE A 562 -41.49 26.43 20.72
CA ILE A 562 -42.37 25.64 21.60
C ILE A 562 -42.70 26.42 22.87
N GLU A 563 -41.69 27.06 23.49
CA GLU A 563 -41.88 27.90 24.67
C GLU A 563 -42.82 29.06 24.36
N ALA A 564 -42.60 29.78 23.26
CA ALA A 564 -43.47 30.86 22.82
C ALA A 564 -44.92 30.40 22.67
N CYS A 565 -45.14 29.23 22.07
CA CYS A 565 -46.48 28.63 21.94
C CYS A 565 -47.13 28.32 23.29
N ILE A 566 -46.37 27.83 24.28
CA ILE A 566 -46.89 27.55 25.63
C ILE A 566 -47.21 28.86 26.37
N VAL A 567 -46.33 29.85 26.26
CA VAL A 567 -46.47 31.16 26.93
C VAL A 567 -47.66 31.93 26.36
N ASP A 568 -47.83 31.92 25.04
CA ASP A 568 -48.97 32.50 24.31
C ASP A 568 -50.28 31.81 24.69
N ALA A 569 -50.32 30.47 24.66
CA ALA A 569 -51.52 29.71 25.01
C ALA A 569 -52.01 29.90 26.46
N LEU A 570 -51.16 30.40 27.35
CA LEU A 570 -51.46 30.61 28.77
C LEU A 570 -51.52 32.09 29.18
N ASP A 571 -51.41 33.02 28.22
CA ASP A 571 -51.39 34.47 28.43
C ASP A 571 -50.26 34.96 29.36
N PHE A 572 -49.06 34.36 29.26
CA PHE A 572 -47.89 34.73 30.07
C PHE A 572 -46.86 35.61 29.33
N GLU A 573 -47.29 36.34 28.30
CA GLU A 573 -46.40 37.16 27.46
C GLU A 573 -45.45 38.05 28.29
N GLY A 574 -44.16 38.02 27.94
CA GLY A 574 -43.11 38.82 28.59
C GLY A 574 -42.53 38.24 29.89
N GLN A 575 -42.98 37.07 30.35
CA GLN A 575 -42.40 36.39 31.51
C GLN A 575 -41.23 35.47 31.13
N ASN A 576 -40.21 35.39 31.99
CA ASN A 576 -39.08 34.47 31.86
C ASN A 576 -39.41 33.10 32.51
N TYR A 577 -38.74 32.04 32.08
CA TYR A 577 -38.84 30.67 32.63
C TYR A 577 -39.00 30.59 34.16
N LYS A 578 -38.16 31.28 34.93
CA LYS A 578 -38.20 31.32 36.40
C LYS A 578 -39.50 31.93 36.97
N ASN A 579 -40.19 32.78 36.21
CA ASN A 579 -41.37 33.51 36.66
C ASN A 579 -42.67 32.80 36.27
N TYR A 580 -42.78 32.29 35.05
CA TYR A 580 -44.01 31.63 34.63
C TYR A 580 -44.15 30.21 35.17
N ILE A 581 -43.05 29.49 35.49
CA ILE A 581 -43.13 28.11 36.01
C ILE A 581 -43.89 28.03 37.35
N PRO A 582 -43.58 28.86 38.38
CA PRO A 582 -44.40 28.90 39.59
C PRO A 582 -45.86 29.28 39.31
N THR A 583 -46.09 30.16 38.34
CA THR A 583 -47.43 30.62 37.95
C THR A 583 -48.24 29.51 37.27
N ILE A 584 -47.62 28.71 36.40
CA ILE A 584 -48.22 27.50 35.80
C ILE A 584 -48.57 26.50 36.90
N LYS A 585 -47.68 26.28 37.87
CA LYS A 585 -47.95 25.37 38.99
C LYS A 585 -49.16 25.83 39.80
N ASN A 586 -49.20 27.11 40.17
CA ASN A 586 -50.34 27.69 40.90
C ASN A 586 -51.64 27.66 40.07
N ARG A 587 -51.55 27.89 38.74
CA ARG A 587 -52.72 27.90 37.83
C ARG A 587 -53.44 26.54 37.80
N TYR A 588 -52.70 25.44 37.93
CA TYR A 588 -53.25 24.08 37.85
C TYR A 588 -53.27 23.33 39.19
N ASP A 589 -52.99 24.00 40.32
CA ASP A 589 -52.95 23.37 41.65
C ASP A 589 -54.31 22.82 42.10
N SER A 590 -55.42 23.39 41.60
CA SER A 590 -56.79 22.96 41.91
C SER A 590 -57.24 21.71 41.15
N LEU A 591 -56.45 21.23 40.17
CA LEU A 591 -56.81 20.06 39.36
C LEU A 591 -56.38 18.77 40.02
N GLU A 592 -57.35 17.92 40.37
CA GLU A 592 -57.06 16.62 40.97
C GLU A 592 -56.79 15.54 39.90
N GLU A 593 -55.65 14.84 40.04
CA GLU A 593 -55.19 13.87 39.04
C GLU A 593 -56.21 12.75 38.74
N TYR A 594 -57.13 12.41 39.64
CA TYR A 594 -58.11 11.34 39.41
C TYR A 594 -59.21 11.72 38.41
N GLN A 595 -59.45 13.03 38.20
CA GLN A 595 -60.51 13.56 37.34
C GLN A 595 -60.08 13.65 35.86
N LEU A 596 -58.80 13.48 35.56
CA LEU A 596 -58.21 13.68 34.24
C LEU A 596 -58.08 12.37 33.45
N VAL A 597 -58.09 12.44 32.12
CA VAL A 597 -57.75 11.29 31.27
C VAL A 597 -56.22 11.06 31.20
N PRO A 598 -55.73 9.86 30.85
CA PRO A 598 -54.30 9.53 30.97
C PRO A 598 -53.33 10.51 30.29
N TYR A 599 -53.67 11.05 29.11
CA TYR A 599 -52.81 12.01 28.43
C TYR A 599 -52.82 13.40 29.08
N GLN A 600 -53.92 13.81 29.71
CA GLN A 600 -54.03 15.05 30.48
C GLN A 600 -53.25 14.95 31.79
N LYS A 601 -53.33 13.81 32.50
CA LYS A 601 -52.49 13.53 33.68
C LYS A 601 -51.01 13.62 33.32
N LYS A 602 -50.63 13.00 32.20
CA LYS A 602 -49.24 13.01 31.71
C LYS A 602 -48.77 14.44 31.45
N LEU A 603 -49.57 15.26 30.77
CA LEU A 603 -49.23 16.65 30.49
C LEU A 603 -49.18 17.51 31.77
N LEU A 604 -50.21 17.44 32.62
CA LEU A 604 -50.27 18.18 33.89
C LEU A 604 -49.04 17.88 34.74
N LYS A 605 -48.68 16.60 34.89
CA LYS A 605 -47.50 16.19 35.64
C LYS A 605 -46.21 16.80 35.07
N GLN A 606 -46.04 16.84 33.75
CA GLN A 606 -44.84 17.45 33.16
C GLN A 606 -44.82 18.98 33.26
N LEU A 607 -45.98 19.63 33.31
CA LEU A 607 -46.08 21.09 33.52
C LEU A 607 -45.73 21.50 34.96
N THR A 608 -46.15 20.71 35.96
CA THR A 608 -46.00 21.05 37.39
C THR A 608 -44.77 20.46 38.07
N THR A 609 -44.18 19.40 37.49
CA THR A 609 -42.96 18.77 38.05
C THR A 609 -41.75 19.69 37.87
N PRO A 610 -40.99 19.99 38.95
CA PRO A 610 -39.77 20.78 38.85
C PRO A 610 -38.73 20.06 37.98
N GLN A 611 -38.21 20.77 36.98
CA GLN A 611 -37.12 20.29 36.11
C GLN A 611 -35.85 21.11 36.37
N PRO A 612 -34.66 20.54 36.12
CA PRO A 612 -33.39 21.21 36.42
C PRO A 612 -33.14 22.45 35.55
N GLY A 613 -33.77 22.54 34.38
CA GLY A 613 -33.57 23.63 33.44
C GLY A 613 -34.68 23.79 32.41
N ARG A 614 -34.57 24.90 31.66
CA ARG A 614 -35.51 25.30 30.60
C ARG A 614 -35.63 24.22 29.52
N ARG A 615 -34.50 23.71 29.04
CA ARG A 615 -34.44 22.73 27.94
C ARG A 615 -35.14 21.43 28.33
N GLU A 616 -34.87 20.94 29.53
CA GLU A 616 -35.42 19.69 30.06
C GLU A 616 -36.93 19.82 30.23
N TRP A 617 -37.41 20.96 30.72
CA TRP A 617 -38.83 21.23 30.88
C TRP A 617 -39.59 21.31 29.56
N ILE A 618 -39.10 22.08 28.58
CA ILE A 618 -39.75 22.16 27.26
C ILE A 618 -39.78 20.77 26.60
N SER A 619 -38.68 20.03 26.70
CA SER A 619 -38.58 18.67 26.16
C SER A 619 -39.54 17.70 26.83
N SER A 620 -39.75 17.81 28.15
CA SER A 620 -40.69 16.95 28.88
C SER A 620 -42.15 17.26 28.53
N VAL A 621 -42.49 18.54 28.36
CA VAL A 621 -43.82 18.95 27.89
C VAL A 621 -44.07 18.45 26.47
N ALA A 622 -43.12 18.64 25.56
CA ALA A 622 -43.21 18.13 24.19
C ALA A 622 -43.36 16.60 24.16
N PHE A 623 -42.62 15.87 25.00
CA PHE A 623 -42.73 14.41 25.11
C PHE A 623 -44.11 13.95 25.63
N ALA A 624 -44.74 14.69 26.53
CA ALA A 624 -46.10 14.38 26.99
C ALA A 624 -47.16 14.51 25.87
N VAL A 625 -46.87 15.34 24.86
CA VAL A 625 -47.79 15.60 23.75
C VAL A 625 -47.53 14.70 22.55
N LEU A 626 -46.26 14.48 22.20
CA LEU A 626 -45.84 13.75 21.00
C LEU A 626 -45.52 12.28 21.26
N ASP A 627 -45.30 11.88 22.52
CA ASP A 627 -44.78 10.55 22.91
C ASP A 627 -43.45 10.17 22.24
N LYS A 628 -42.68 11.17 21.78
CA LYS A 628 -41.41 11.03 21.09
C LYS A 628 -40.41 12.05 21.64
N PRO A 629 -39.12 11.68 21.85
CA PRO A 629 -38.10 12.65 22.25
C PRO A 629 -37.99 13.79 21.24
N LEU A 630 -37.96 15.03 21.73
CA LEU A 630 -37.93 16.22 20.89
C LEU A 630 -36.70 16.28 19.97
N GLU A 631 -35.59 15.70 20.42
CA GLU A 631 -34.34 15.61 19.65
C GLU A 631 -34.46 14.75 18.40
N ASN A 632 -35.44 13.84 18.32
CA ASN A 632 -35.66 12.96 17.16
C ASN A 632 -36.81 13.43 16.27
N MET A 633 -37.34 14.62 16.52
CA MET A 633 -38.50 15.15 15.81
C MET A 633 -38.14 15.52 14.37
N ASP A 634 -39.10 15.41 13.45
CA ASP A 634 -39.00 15.91 12.09
C ASP A 634 -39.74 17.24 11.93
N ASP A 635 -39.33 18.08 10.99
CA ASP A 635 -39.93 19.41 10.79
C ASP A 635 -41.43 19.37 10.46
N GLU A 636 -41.91 18.28 9.86
CA GLU A 636 -43.33 18.07 9.53
C GLU A 636 -44.19 17.79 10.77
N GLU A 637 -43.57 17.30 11.85
CA GLU A 637 -44.23 17.03 13.13
C GLU A 637 -44.40 18.31 13.96
N GLU A 638 -43.60 19.36 13.70
CA GLU A 638 -43.60 20.60 14.49
C GLU A 638 -44.96 21.32 14.50
N PRO A 639 -45.65 21.58 13.37
CA PRO A 639 -46.96 22.23 13.39
C PRO A 639 -48.02 21.42 14.14
N LEU A 640 -47.94 20.08 14.05
CA LEU A 640 -48.84 19.17 14.76
C LEU A 640 -48.58 19.21 16.27
N LEU A 641 -47.32 19.24 16.69
CA LEU A 641 -46.93 19.39 18.08
C LEU A 641 -47.48 20.69 18.67
N LEU A 642 -47.22 21.83 18.02
CA LEU A 642 -47.64 23.15 18.50
C LEU A 642 -49.17 23.23 18.64
N LYS A 643 -49.92 22.77 17.63
CA LYS A 643 -51.38 22.73 17.68
C LYS A 643 -51.91 21.84 18.82
N ARG A 644 -51.30 20.66 19.00
CA ARG A 644 -51.69 19.75 20.09
C ARG A 644 -51.37 20.31 21.46
N ILE A 645 -50.27 21.05 21.61
CA ILE A 645 -49.94 21.76 22.85
C ILE A 645 -51.05 22.77 23.16
N GLN A 646 -51.39 23.66 22.21
CA GLN A 646 -52.45 24.65 22.38
C GLN A 646 -53.78 24.01 22.78
N THR A 647 -54.27 23.03 22.01
CA THR A 647 -55.54 22.36 22.30
C THR A 647 -55.54 21.68 23.67
N ARG A 648 -54.44 21.03 24.07
CA ARG A 648 -54.38 20.34 25.37
C ARG A 648 -54.25 21.32 26.54
N LEU A 649 -53.60 22.48 26.36
CA LEU A 649 -53.56 23.53 27.37
C LEU A 649 -54.94 24.18 27.54
N GLU A 650 -55.65 24.44 26.44
CA GLU A 650 -57.05 24.90 26.47
C GLU A 650 -57.97 23.90 27.19
N GLU A 651 -57.84 22.59 26.90
CA GLU A 651 -58.57 21.54 27.62
C GLU A 651 -58.31 21.60 29.13
N LEU A 652 -57.05 21.77 29.55
CA LEU A 652 -56.69 21.86 30.96
C LEU A 652 -57.23 23.13 31.63
N ASP A 653 -57.22 24.27 30.93
CA ASP A 653 -57.81 25.52 31.46
C ASP A 653 -59.33 25.42 31.60
N ASN A 654 -60.02 24.81 30.64
CA ASN A 654 -61.46 24.55 30.73
C ASN A 654 -61.78 23.64 31.93
N LEU A 655 -61.00 22.56 32.11
CA LEU A 655 -61.15 21.66 33.26
C LEU A 655 -60.85 22.37 34.58
N ARG A 656 -59.89 23.30 34.61
CA ARG A 656 -59.61 24.12 35.79
C ARG A 656 -60.80 25.00 36.13
N ASP A 657 -61.41 25.66 35.14
CA ASP A 657 -62.57 26.50 35.39
C ASP A 657 -63.80 25.69 35.84
N LEU A 658 -63.95 24.46 35.36
CA LEU A 658 -64.90 23.51 35.92
C LEU A 658 -64.60 23.14 37.38
N SER A 659 -63.33 22.95 37.75
CA SER A 659 -62.93 22.60 39.12
C SER A 659 -63.20 23.70 40.16
N LYS A 660 -63.35 24.96 39.72
CA LYS A 660 -63.72 26.10 40.59
C LYS A 660 -65.20 26.11 40.96
N LEU A 661 -66.04 25.44 40.17
CA LEU A 661 -67.42 25.15 40.54
C LEU A 661 -67.32 24.02 41.58
N GLU A 662 -67.77 24.22 42.82
CA GLU A 662 -67.66 23.24 43.92
C GLU A 662 -68.51 21.98 43.65
N LEU A 663 -68.09 21.14 42.70
CA LEU A 663 -68.83 20.01 42.17
C LEU A 663 -68.55 18.74 42.96
N ASN A 664 -69.59 18.03 43.40
CA ASN A 664 -69.43 16.70 43.99
C ASN A 664 -69.32 15.65 42.88
N VAL A 665 -68.09 15.32 42.45
CA VAL A 665 -67.80 14.42 41.31
C VAL A 665 -68.44 13.03 41.44
N ASN A 666 -68.82 12.59 42.65
CA ASN A 666 -69.53 11.32 42.86
C ASN A 666 -71.03 11.43 42.57
N GLU A 667 -71.64 12.59 42.81
CA GLU A 667 -73.08 12.84 42.70
C GLU A 667 -73.47 13.67 41.46
N GLU A 668 -72.53 14.38 40.85
CA GLU A 668 -72.76 15.35 39.77
C GLU A 668 -71.87 15.08 38.55
N GLU A 669 -72.44 15.27 37.36
CA GLU A 669 -71.75 15.34 36.07
C GLU A 669 -71.75 16.79 35.59
N ALA A 670 -70.59 17.29 35.17
CA ALA A 670 -70.44 18.62 34.60
C ALA A 670 -69.82 18.54 33.21
N TYR A 671 -70.37 19.32 32.29
CA TYR A 671 -69.91 19.44 30.91
C TYR A 671 -69.62 20.89 30.60
N TYR A 672 -68.40 21.19 30.15
CA TYR A 672 -68.09 22.46 29.52
C TYR A 672 -68.39 22.36 28.03
N ILE A 673 -69.29 23.21 27.52
CA ILE A 673 -69.73 23.19 26.13
C ILE A 673 -69.38 24.53 25.48
N LYS A 674 -68.54 24.47 24.44
CA LYS A 674 -68.22 25.61 23.58
C LYS A 674 -68.72 25.35 22.17
N VAL A 675 -69.69 26.16 21.72
CA VAL A 675 -70.26 26.11 20.36
C VAL A 675 -69.86 27.38 19.63
N THR A 676 -69.22 27.26 18.48
CA THR A 676 -68.82 28.42 17.65
C THR A 676 -69.53 28.35 16.30
N PRO A 677 -70.70 28.99 16.16
CA PRO A 677 -71.45 28.96 14.91
C PRO A 677 -70.82 29.90 13.88
N LEU A 678 -70.93 29.56 12.60
CA LEU A 678 -70.51 30.47 11.53
C LEU A 678 -71.44 31.70 11.51
N ASN A 679 -70.88 32.91 11.64
CA ASN A 679 -71.61 34.20 11.66
C ASN A 679 -72.52 34.45 12.88
N LYS A 680 -72.30 33.79 14.02
CA LYS A 680 -72.93 34.15 15.31
C LYS A 680 -71.87 34.25 16.40
N ASN A 681 -72.23 34.87 17.53
CA ASN A 681 -71.37 34.87 18.70
C ASN A 681 -71.17 33.43 19.23
N PRO A 682 -69.97 33.07 19.71
CA PRO A 682 -69.76 31.80 20.37
C PRO A 682 -70.64 31.68 21.62
N LEU A 683 -71.20 30.49 21.84
CA LEU A 683 -71.84 30.12 23.09
C LEU A 683 -70.84 29.34 23.95
N ASP A 684 -70.69 29.76 25.20
CA ASP A 684 -69.70 29.25 26.13
C ASP A 684 -70.34 29.16 27.52
N PHE A 685 -70.66 27.94 27.96
CA PHE A 685 -71.38 27.70 29.21
C PHE A 685 -71.05 26.32 29.80
N THR A 686 -71.30 26.17 31.10
CA THR A 686 -71.12 24.93 31.84
C THR A 686 -72.47 24.36 32.24
N VAL A 687 -72.69 23.08 31.92
CA VAL A 687 -73.89 22.34 32.33
C VAL A 687 -73.53 21.39 33.47
N THR A 688 -74.11 21.60 34.65
CA THR A 688 -73.97 20.71 35.80
C THR A 688 -75.29 20.00 36.09
N VAL A 689 -75.28 18.67 36.20
CA VAL A 689 -76.47 17.87 36.49
C VAL A 689 -76.14 16.75 37.48
N LYS A 690 -77.04 16.51 38.45
CA LYS A 690 -76.93 15.37 39.37
C LYS A 690 -77.08 14.04 38.63
N LYS A 691 -76.17 13.10 38.84
CA LYS A 691 -76.14 11.77 38.21
C LYS A 691 -77.44 10.99 38.44
N ASP A 692 -78.01 11.10 39.63
CA ASP A 692 -79.28 10.42 39.97
C ASP A 692 -80.45 10.95 39.12
N LYS A 693 -80.51 12.27 38.92
CA LYS A 693 -81.53 12.88 38.04
C LYS A 693 -81.33 12.48 36.58
N LEU A 694 -80.07 12.33 36.14
CA LEU A 694 -79.74 11.93 34.78
C LEU A 694 -80.08 10.44 34.54
N GLN A 695 -79.90 9.58 35.56
CA GLN A 695 -80.33 8.18 35.54
C GLN A 695 -81.85 8.02 35.56
N ASP A 696 -82.59 8.86 36.30
CA ASP A 696 -84.06 8.82 36.29
C ASP A 696 -84.66 9.21 34.92
N GLU A 697 -83.96 10.08 34.18
CA GLU A 697 -84.36 10.56 32.86
C GLU A 697 -83.88 9.67 31.69
N THR A 698 -83.26 8.51 31.97
CA THR A 698 -82.77 7.57 30.94
C THR A 698 -83.87 7.14 29.95
N ASN A 699 -85.12 7.08 30.41
CA ASN A 699 -86.28 6.77 29.56
C ASN A 699 -86.62 7.90 28.58
N ARG A 700 -86.46 9.17 28.96
CA ARG A 700 -86.61 10.32 28.05
C ARG A 700 -85.46 10.37 27.06
N LEU A 701 -84.23 10.08 27.49
CA LEU A 701 -83.07 9.98 26.60
C LEU A 701 -83.25 8.89 25.53
N LYS A 702 -83.79 7.72 25.91
CA LYS A 702 -84.16 6.65 24.96
C LYS A 702 -85.26 7.08 23.97
N LYS A 703 -86.23 7.90 24.40
CA LYS A 703 -87.27 8.46 23.51
C LYS A 703 -86.70 9.50 22.55
N LEU A 704 -85.88 10.43 23.03
CA LEU A 704 -85.16 11.39 22.19
C LEU A 704 -84.33 10.67 21.13
N LYS A 705 -83.62 9.61 21.51
CA LYS A 705 -82.84 8.78 20.58
C LYS A 705 -83.69 8.10 19.49
N LYS A 706 -84.95 7.78 19.75
CA LYS A 706 -85.89 7.23 18.75
C LYS A 706 -86.41 8.27 17.76
N LEU A 707 -86.39 9.55 18.13
CA LEU A 707 -86.80 10.68 17.27
C LEU A 707 -85.66 11.15 16.36
N LEU A 708 -84.42 10.79 16.68
CA LEU A 708 -83.26 11.07 15.84
C LEU A 708 -83.26 10.17 14.59
N THR A 709 -82.76 10.71 13.48
CA THR A 709 -82.69 10.02 12.18
C THR A 709 -81.46 9.10 12.09
N ASN A 710 -81.30 8.39 10.98
CA ASN A 710 -80.06 7.63 10.73
C ASN A 710 -78.87 8.52 10.32
N ASP A 711 -79.08 9.81 10.04
CA ASP A 711 -78.02 10.75 9.68
C ASP A 711 -77.43 11.42 10.94
N LYS A 712 -76.20 11.00 11.29
CA LYS A 712 -75.47 11.52 12.44
C LYS A 712 -75.19 13.02 12.35
N LYS A 713 -74.89 13.57 11.16
CA LYS A 713 -74.57 15.01 11.02
C LYS A 713 -75.82 15.86 11.21
N LEU A 714 -76.95 15.44 10.64
CA LEU A 714 -78.24 16.12 10.82
C LEU A 714 -78.70 16.09 12.28
N ASN A 715 -78.54 14.95 12.96
CA ASN A 715 -78.88 14.81 14.37
C ASN A 715 -78.04 15.74 15.27
N ILE A 716 -76.73 15.84 15.03
CA ILE A 716 -75.85 16.74 15.78
C ILE A 716 -76.28 18.20 15.56
N ALA A 717 -76.60 18.59 14.32
CA ALA A 717 -77.08 19.94 14.03
C ALA A 717 -78.43 20.28 14.68
N LEU A 718 -79.37 19.33 14.76
CA LEU A 718 -80.64 19.51 15.47
C LEU A 718 -80.44 19.65 16.98
N LEU A 719 -79.56 18.84 17.57
CA LEU A 719 -79.25 18.94 19.00
C LEU A 719 -78.53 20.25 19.33
N LEU A 720 -77.62 20.72 18.48
CA LEU A 720 -76.98 22.03 18.64
C LEU A 720 -78.00 23.18 18.55
N LYS A 721 -78.97 23.12 17.63
CA LYS A 721 -80.06 24.12 17.58
C LYS A 721 -80.93 24.12 18.83
N LEU A 722 -81.25 22.95 19.38
CA LEU A 722 -82.01 22.85 20.62
C LEU A 722 -81.21 23.41 21.80
N ILE A 723 -79.91 23.17 21.85
CA ILE A 723 -79.01 23.76 22.85
C ILE A 723 -78.97 25.29 22.69
N GLU A 724 -78.83 25.82 21.46
CA GLU A 724 -78.93 27.26 21.18
C GLU A 724 -80.27 27.85 21.66
N GLU A 725 -81.39 27.15 21.45
CA GLU A 725 -82.72 27.60 21.88
C GLU A 725 -82.93 27.54 23.40
N GLN A 726 -82.31 26.60 24.11
CA GLN A 726 -82.39 26.52 25.58
C GLN A 726 -81.59 27.65 26.23
N GLU A 727 -80.38 27.93 25.75
CA GLU A 727 -79.54 29.03 26.23
C GLU A 727 -80.09 30.43 25.84
N SER A 728 -80.79 30.55 24.71
CA SER A 728 -81.39 31.83 24.31
C SER A 728 -82.67 32.20 25.09
N ASN A 729 -83.21 31.27 25.89
CA ASN A 729 -84.46 31.42 26.65
C ASN A 729 -84.24 31.54 28.17
N GLU A 730 -82.98 31.49 28.63
CA GLU A 730 -82.56 32.01 29.95
C GLU A 730 -82.11 33.47 29.81
#